data_AF-A0A958HSN0-F1
#
_entry.id   AF-A0A958HSN0-F1
#
_cell.length_a   1.000
_cell.length_b   1.000
_cell.length_c   1.000
_cell.angle_alpha   90.00
_cell.angle_beta   90.00
_cell.angle_gamma   90.00
#
_symmetry.space_group_name_H-M   'P 1'
#
loop_
_entity.id
_entity.type
_entity.pdbx_description
1 polymer ?
#
loop_
_entity_poly.entity_id
_entity_poly.type
_entity_poly.pdbx_seq_one_letter_code
_entity_poly.pdbx_strand_id
1 'polypeptide(L)'
;MKHKSIVIVAAVVSLLALGACGGSLWATPTPVPAPTEAPTATPTEAPAPEEPAEEVTEEAPAAPVPPGLIGRQTARLRALDFSPFEDAMANFDEDRAAAVEAIVADATILDVQAAMEAGDLTSEELTLYFLSRIQQYDEGLRSYTEINPNALDEARAADELRAKGTVLGPLHGIPVNLKDNIGTAAPMHTTGGAEILLDYAPADDAPLVTQLREAGAVILGKANLSELAGGVALFPAGYTAVAGQTINPHGANFPTLGSSSGSGASTAALLTMVSVGSETGGSLIAPAALNGVVGMYPTDDLVPDEGVIPLVSSTDTAGPIGRSVTDVAALLGAIDTADVDYTKALDANALNGVTAGFFAADLSPENPALGLRGFEDTSDQVEKVQLISDILAAAGAETVPAELLPIDELTPSDELIMSMFGPTLAQMGITDISELDDETRAAIEQAITIPSIVVSQYFNPMVAGGVAYDMVDYLVDAGAPITSLAELQAYNNEMPERRIPNGQYQIDTALPLIEAGLTREVYEQLAVDAQPVLATELDTIFEATGAEVLVSMVNEHSSYYALAGYPAITVPLGLRANGAPTGVTLIGKPGQDAELLAYAYAFEQASMLKVTPDLDAVMQQTAGGSTTSVAESTFGEAWKSVDCASIDVASTVAAVADCGLVTVPANRANGSDQLIQLAVVRINSPSESPGAPVFLGTGGPGGYGLLRVQKALDGLNWPATHAALLANHDWVFFTQRGTHGANPELNCPTVDAVSLDTALEGWDEDQSIETFTQALQECYDTMTEQGINLDGYDSVENAEDVNDIRQALGYDQIVYYGQSYGTLLGQFVMRQHPEILESVILDGVVPAEFTQYAQTQNIGEAFQRVFAACEADADCNANYPDLENTLVEVYEAFQASPATVERVTGGVTETLQVDGLAILSHLVGDMYAGGQNVPRLIHALKIGDPGALKEAAPSINPLSPSATFMNYAVNCADDPNFSLDDFPLSSPIQAYNDYIHDDALRFVVIPCSTIDVPQLPDSSDEPIVSDLPVLVLSGALDPVTPPSHGEKVAGHLPNSQHVVFPDGGHIQTEKPCAQEIIVAFTDDPMAPVDTSCLAAQQTFLTPAEIAVTNQEGNATLTATLPAGFKPTSASQWQSGTDVIAVVTLPAGTAAPDAIEMLISRLGAAFDPSQVVDGPAIDGLPSKLLPGAVSLGGVAYDSDAIAFETPNSTFVILAMQGDHTELDRWRTTTLPSILETVTVN
;
A
#
# COMPACT_ATOMS: atom_id res chain seq x y z
N MET A 1 35.07 -21.26 61.23
CA MET A 1 36.33 -20.48 61.36
C MET A 1 36.38 -19.58 60.11
N LYS A 2 36.54 -18.25 60.27
CA LYS A 2 37.67 -17.44 59.74
C LYS A 2 38.07 -17.75 58.27
N HIS A 3 38.13 -16.80 57.33
CA HIS A 3 37.88 -15.33 57.31
C HIS A 3 37.57 -14.89 55.85
N LYS A 4 36.58 -14.00 55.57
CA LYS A 4 36.65 -12.52 55.37
C LYS A 4 37.53 -12.04 54.18
N SER A 5 37.15 -11.04 53.36
CA SER A 5 36.00 -10.09 53.38
C SER A 5 35.76 -9.45 51.99
N ILE A 6 34.52 -9.20 51.50
CA ILE A 6 33.59 -8.02 51.68
C ILE A 6 34.08 -6.75 50.93
N VAL A 7 33.31 -6.12 50.01
CA VAL A 7 32.10 -5.22 50.12
C VAL A 7 31.21 -5.39 48.87
N ILE A 8 29.86 -5.48 48.78
CA ILE A 8 28.67 -5.53 49.69
C ILE A 8 28.20 -4.17 50.29
N VAL A 9 26.99 -3.61 50.02
CA VAL A 9 25.83 -3.98 49.16
C VAL A 9 24.83 -2.78 48.96
N ALA A 10 23.74 -2.94 48.20
CA ALA A 10 22.74 -1.92 47.79
C ALA A 10 21.47 -1.76 48.69
N ALA A 11 20.51 -0.93 48.24
CA ALA A 11 19.07 -0.80 48.58
C ALA A 11 18.58 -0.20 49.93
N VAL A 12 17.59 0.71 49.85
CA VAL A 12 16.52 1.03 50.85
C VAL A 12 15.26 1.52 50.09
N VAL A 13 14.06 1.25 50.61
CA VAL A 13 12.73 1.51 49.97
C VAL A 13 11.85 2.47 50.81
N SER A 14 11.08 3.34 50.12
CA SER A 14 9.85 4.11 50.47
C SER A 14 9.60 4.71 51.88
N LEU A 15 9.09 5.97 51.94
CA LEU A 15 7.73 6.29 52.49
C LEU A 15 7.38 7.81 52.63
N LEU A 16 6.06 8.08 52.49
CA LEU A 16 5.21 9.19 52.98
C LEU A 16 4.87 10.39 52.08
N ALA A 17 3.62 10.88 52.29
CA ALA A 17 2.90 11.89 51.52
C ALA A 17 2.15 12.91 52.43
N LEU A 18 1.27 13.74 51.84
CA LEU A 18 0.35 14.75 52.43
C LEU A 18 0.92 16.16 52.72
N GLY A 19 0.23 17.19 52.20
CA GLY A 19 0.41 18.60 52.60
C GLY A 19 -0.17 19.63 51.62
N ALA A 20 -1.44 20.05 51.81
CA ALA A 20 -2.15 20.98 50.92
C ALA A 20 -2.15 22.46 51.41
N CYS A 21 -2.77 23.33 50.58
CA CYS A 21 -3.24 24.70 50.85
C CYS A 21 -2.27 25.90 50.68
N GLY A 22 -2.52 26.72 49.64
CA GLY A 22 -3.23 27.99 49.89
C GLY A 22 -2.58 29.33 49.47
N GLY A 23 -3.26 30.05 48.56
CA GLY A 23 -3.53 31.48 48.77
C GLY A 23 -2.76 32.52 47.93
N SER A 24 -3.33 32.87 46.78
CA SER A 24 -3.40 34.21 46.13
C SER A 24 -2.93 35.46 46.90
N LEU A 25 -2.39 36.47 46.19
CA LEU A 25 -2.83 37.89 46.30
C LEU A 25 -2.21 38.88 45.26
N TRP A 26 -3.01 39.25 44.25
CA TRP A 26 -3.21 40.60 43.66
C TRP A 26 -2.04 41.61 43.52
N ALA A 27 -1.80 42.14 42.30
CA ALA A 27 -2.11 43.55 41.93
C ALA A 27 -1.67 43.99 40.50
N THR A 28 -2.52 44.80 39.85
CA THR A 28 -2.23 45.68 38.68
C THR A 28 -2.54 47.16 39.10
N PRO A 29 -2.65 48.22 38.25
CA PRO A 29 -2.30 48.44 36.81
C PRO A 29 -1.65 49.82 36.43
N THR A 30 -1.13 49.97 35.18
CA THR A 30 -1.20 51.20 34.28
C THR A 30 -0.46 52.54 34.63
N PRO A 31 -0.41 53.61 33.76
CA PRO A 31 -0.14 53.71 32.29
C PRO A 31 0.64 54.99 31.76
N VAL A 32 0.85 55.09 30.41
CA VAL A 32 1.16 56.28 29.50
C VAL A 32 2.42 57.17 29.71
N PRO A 33 2.89 58.03 28.73
CA PRO A 33 2.50 58.26 27.30
C PRO A 33 3.67 58.38 26.24
N ALA A 34 3.32 58.48 24.94
CA ALA A 34 4.16 58.93 23.80
C ALA A 34 4.02 60.45 23.52
N PRO A 35 4.79 61.12 22.59
CA PRO A 35 4.34 61.25 21.16
C PRO A 35 5.40 61.66 20.06
N THR A 36 4.90 61.93 18.83
CA THR A 36 5.39 62.86 17.73
C THR A 36 6.47 62.49 16.69
N GLU A 37 6.00 62.16 15.46
CA GLU A 37 6.30 62.70 14.08
C GLU A 37 7.72 62.80 13.44
N ALA A 38 7.77 62.70 12.10
CA ALA A 38 8.95 62.63 11.19
C ALA A 38 9.26 63.98 10.45
N PRO A 39 10.19 64.15 9.43
CA PRO A 39 10.23 63.40 8.15
C PRO A 39 11.59 63.24 7.36
N THR A 40 11.58 62.36 6.32
CA THR A 40 12.35 62.37 5.03
C THR A 40 13.89 62.49 4.94
N ALA A 41 14.56 61.47 4.34
CA ALA A 41 15.45 61.57 3.14
C ALA A 41 16.14 60.22 2.76
N THR A 42 16.54 60.03 1.49
CA THR A 42 17.34 58.91 0.92
C THR A 42 18.48 59.48 0.03
N PRO A 43 19.46 58.71 -0.55
CA PRO A 43 19.71 57.26 -0.51
C PRO A 43 21.19 56.84 -0.19
N THR A 44 21.50 55.54 -0.36
CA THR A 44 22.83 54.88 -0.54
C THR A 44 23.94 55.04 0.51
N GLU A 45 24.30 53.95 1.21
CA GLU A 45 25.57 53.15 1.08
C GLU A 45 25.62 52.04 2.17
N ALA A 46 26.35 50.93 1.95
CA ALA A 46 26.55 49.80 2.89
C ALA A 46 27.91 49.94 3.64
N PRO A 47 28.47 48.98 4.43
CA PRO A 47 27.97 47.67 4.89
C PRO A 47 28.22 47.33 6.40
N ALA A 48 27.68 46.20 6.89
CA ALA A 48 28.26 45.32 7.93
C ALA A 48 27.44 43.99 8.01
N PRO A 49 28.02 42.84 8.44
CA PRO A 49 27.40 41.51 8.24
C PRO A 49 26.90 40.81 9.53
N GLU A 50 25.91 39.93 9.34
CA GLU A 50 25.41 38.82 10.19
C GLU A 50 24.18 38.26 9.41
N GLU A 51 24.02 36.99 9.02
CA GLU A 51 24.93 35.84 8.75
C GLU A 51 24.26 35.02 7.57
N PRO A 52 24.88 33.97 6.97
CA PRO A 52 24.27 33.21 5.85
C PRO A 52 23.08 32.33 6.33
N ALA A 53 22.10 31.89 5.54
CA ALA A 53 21.96 31.67 4.08
C ALA A 53 22.60 30.38 3.52
N GLU A 54 21.87 29.26 3.62
CA GLU A 54 21.81 28.09 2.70
C GLU A 54 20.55 27.28 3.16
N GLU A 55 19.70 26.61 2.35
CA GLU A 55 19.79 25.92 1.05
C GLU A 55 20.01 24.39 1.20
N VAL A 56 18.96 23.67 1.66
CA VAL A 56 19.00 22.27 2.18
C VAL A 56 17.69 21.42 2.00
N THR A 57 16.89 21.60 0.94
CA THR A 57 16.70 20.65 -0.16
C THR A 57 15.82 19.30 0.13
N GLU A 58 14.92 18.75 -0.77
CA GLU A 58 14.09 17.50 -1.26
C GLU A 58 14.78 16.27 -2.02
N GLU A 59 14.70 14.98 -1.59
CA GLU A 59 14.71 13.64 -2.24
C GLU A 59 14.98 12.42 -1.23
N ALA A 60 14.17 12.08 -0.19
CA ALA A 60 12.94 11.23 -0.10
C ALA A 60 13.00 9.68 0.17
N PRO A 61 12.10 9.12 1.03
CA PRO A 61 11.42 7.83 0.79
C PRO A 61 9.88 7.72 0.76
N ALA A 62 9.35 6.75 0.01
CA ALA A 62 7.93 6.62 -0.35
C ALA A 62 7.62 5.24 -1.04
N ALA A 63 6.35 4.74 -1.08
CA ALA A 63 5.96 3.45 -1.73
C ALA A 63 4.44 3.22 -2.16
N PRO A 64 3.69 3.34 -3.33
CA PRO A 64 2.22 3.12 -3.31
C PRO A 64 1.69 1.73 -3.82
N VAL A 65 1.51 0.65 -3.05
CA VAL A 65 2.09 0.31 -1.73
C VAL A 65 1.63 1.37 -0.65
N PRO A 66 2.19 1.50 0.57
CA PRO A 66 2.09 2.74 1.40
C PRO A 66 2.72 4.07 0.84
N PRO A 67 1.96 4.91 0.10
CA PRO A 67 2.35 6.11 -0.71
C PRO A 67 3.79 6.38 -1.24
N GLY A 68 4.04 6.20 -2.56
CA GLY A 68 5.04 6.89 -3.44
C GLY A 68 6.37 6.26 -3.99
N LEU A 69 6.52 4.92 -4.12
CA LEU A 69 7.61 4.01 -4.62
C LEU A 69 8.20 4.38 -5.97
N ILE A 70 7.36 5.01 -6.76
CA ILE A 70 7.73 5.72 -7.96
C ILE A 70 7.61 7.15 -7.49
N GLY A 71 8.75 7.73 -7.13
CA GLY A 71 8.87 9.03 -6.51
C GLY A 71 8.36 10.14 -7.41
N ARG A 72 8.04 11.28 -6.80
CA ARG A 72 7.65 12.50 -7.51
C ARG A 72 8.76 12.91 -8.47
N GLN A 73 8.43 13.26 -9.71
CA GLN A 73 9.46 13.80 -10.60
C GLN A 73 9.90 15.20 -10.15
N THR A 74 11.20 15.33 -9.88
CA THR A 74 11.89 16.53 -9.43
C THR A 74 12.64 17.21 -10.59
N ALA A 75 13.30 18.34 -10.30
CA ALA A 75 14.20 18.99 -11.25
C ALA A 75 15.65 18.55 -11.02
N ARG A 76 16.29 17.95 -12.03
CA ARG A 76 17.72 17.59 -12.00
C ARG A 76 18.59 18.76 -11.50
N LEU A 77 19.46 18.51 -10.54
CA LEU A 77 20.52 19.45 -10.15
C LEU A 77 21.66 19.48 -11.17
N ARG A 78 21.91 18.32 -11.79
CA ARG A 78 22.83 18.18 -12.91
C ARG A 78 22.06 17.81 -14.18
N ALA A 79 21.90 18.77 -15.09
CA ALA A 79 21.43 18.49 -16.44
C ALA A 79 22.51 17.70 -17.22
N LEU A 80 22.08 16.80 -18.10
CA LEU A 80 22.99 16.01 -18.95
C LEU A 80 23.58 16.90 -20.05
N ASP A 81 24.91 17.04 -20.09
CA ASP A 81 25.61 17.89 -21.07
C ASP A 81 25.94 17.14 -22.36
N PHE A 82 25.27 17.50 -23.45
CA PHE A 82 25.54 17.00 -24.80
C PHE A 82 26.41 17.95 -25.64
N SER A 83 26.80 19.12 -25.12
CA SER A 83 27.59 20.11 -25.85
C SER A 83 28.98 19.63 -26.34
N PRO A 84 29.66 18.65 -25.70
CA PRO A 84 30.88 18.05 -26.26
C PRO A 84 30.64 17.26 -27.56
N PHE A 85 29.40 16.87 -27.84
CA PHE A 85 29.05 15.94 -28.93
C PHE A 85 28.21 16.57 -30.06
N GLU A 86 27.68 17.79 -29.90
CA GLU A 86 26.79 18.46 -30.86
C GLU A 86 27.26 18.34 -32.32
N ASP A 87 28.51 18.72 -32.61
CA ASP A 87 29.10 18.68 -33.96
C ASP A 87 29.18 17.25 -34.52
N ALA A 88 29.32 16.23 -33.67
CA ALA A 88 29.40 14.83 -34.11
C ALA A 88 28.00 14.21 -34.29
N MET A 89 27.09 14.44 -33.34
CA MET A 89 25.70 14.00 -33.41
C MET A 89 24.97 14.64 -34.61
N ALA A 90 25.20 15.92 -34.89
CA ALA A 90 24.64 16.61 -36.07
C ALA A 90 25.20 16.11 -37.42
N ASN A 91 26.23 15.26 -37.43
CA ASN A 91 26.75 14.57 -38.61
C ASN A 91 26.44 13.06 -38.63
N PHE A 92 25.76 12.53 -37.62
CA PHE A 92 25.30 11.15 -37.53
C PHE A 92 23.83 11.07 -37.97
N ASP A 93 23.59 10.74 -39.24
CA ASP A 93 22.24 10.80 -39.82
C ASP A 93 21.33 9.62 -39.42
N GLU A 94 20.01 9.84 -39.55
CA GLU A 94 18.97 8.86 -39.21
C GLU A 94 19.13 7.53 -39.98
N ASP A 95 19.57 7.59 -41.24
CA ASP A 95 19.87 6.41 -42.06
C ASP A 95 21.01 5.57 -41.46
N ARG A 96 22.07 6.22 -40.91
CA ARG A 96 23.15 5.50 -40.21
C ARG A 96 22.74 5.05 -38.82
N ALA A 97 21.99 5.85 -38.06
CA ALA A 97 21.49 5.48 -36.73
C ALA A 97 20.64 4.19 -36.79
N ALA A 98 19.68 4.12 -37.71
CA ALA A 98 18.87 2.91 -37.94
C ALA A 98 19.70 1.72 -38.43
N ALA A 99 20.79 1.96 -39.19
CA ALA A 99 21.72 0.91 -39.60
C ALA A 99 22.62 0.41 -38.46
N VAL A 100 22.82 1.18 -37.38
CA VAL A 100 23.46 0.71 -36.14
C VAL A 100 22.44 -0.01 -35.26
N GLU A 101 21.21 0.49 -35.12
CA GLU A 101 20.13 -0.19 -34.39
C GLU A 101 19.89 -1.62 -34.89
N ALA A 102 19.84 -1.79 -36.22
CA ALA A 102 19.69 -3.08 -36.89
C ALA A 102 20.89 -4.04 -36.69
N ILE A 103 22.01 -3.56 -36.15
CA ILE A 103 23.14 -4.40 -35.68
C ILE A 103 22.98 -4.70 -34.18
N VAL A 104 22.58 -3.73 -33.35
CA VAL A 104 22.77 -3.82 -31.88
C VAL A 104 21.54 -4.25 -31.05
N ALA A 105 20.31 -4.17 -31.59
CA ALA A 105 19.09 -4.41 -30.81
C ALA A 105 18.98 -5.82 -30.17
N ASP A 106 19.44 -6.84 -30.89
CA ASP A 106 19.45 -8.25 -30.47
C ASP A 106 20.87 -8.86 -30.37
N ALA A 107 21.92 -8.03 -30.49
CA ALA A 107 23.30 -8.49 -30.47
C ALA A 107 23.90 -8.55 -29.06
N THR A 108 24.74 -9.56 -28.83
CA THR A 108 25.65 -9.58 -27.70
C THR A 108 26.89 -8.71 -27.97
N ILE A 109 27.67 -8.42 -26.94
CA ILE A 109 29.02 -7.84 -27.03
C ILE A 109 29.89 -8.58 -28.06
N LEU A 110 29.77 -9.91 -28.17
CA LEU A 110 30.57 -10.71 -29.10
C LEU A 110 30.16 -10.49 -30.57
N ASP A 111 28.85 -10.31 -30.84
CA ASP A 111 28.33 -9.97 -32.16
C ASP A 111 28.71 -8.53 -32.56
N VAL A 112 28.65 -7.60 -31.60
CA VAL A 112 29.09 -6.20 -31.78
C VAL A 112 30.60 -6.13 -32.06
N GLN A 113 31.42 -6.93 -31.37
CA GLN A 113 32.84 -7.08 -31.68
C GLN A 113 33.07 -7.64 -33.10
N ALA A 114 32.27 -8.62 -33.53
CA ALA A 114 32.37 -9.19 -34.88
C ALA A 114 31.99 -8.16 -35.97
N ALA A 115 30.97 -7.33 -35.74
CA ALA A 115 30.62 -6.22 -36.63
C ALA A 115 31.75 -5.17 -36.73
N MET A 116 32.42 -4.88 -35.62
CA MET A 116 33.62 -4.02 -35.59
C MET A 116 34.86 -4.66 -36.23
N GLU A 117 35.03 -5.99 -36.21
CA GLU A 117 36.10 -6.67 -36.96
C GLU A 117 35.81 -6.68 -38.47
N ALA A 118 34.54 -6.86 -38.86
CA ALA A 118 34.11 -6.78 -40.26
C ALA A 118 34.26 -5.37 -40.86
N GLY A 119 34.16 -4.33 -40.01
CA GLY A 119 34.15 -2.92 -40.41
C GLY A 119 32.76 -2.43 -40.84
N ASP A 120 31.70 -3.11 -40.41
CA ASP A 120 30.30 -2.72 -40.63
C ASP A 120 29.80 -1.74 -39.53
N LEU A 121 30.58 -1.56 -38.47
CA LEU A 121 30.37 -0.67 -37.32
C LEU A 121 31.73 -0.19 -36.78
N THR A 122 31.80 1.00 -36.17
CA THR A 122 32.95 1.43 -35.34
C THR A 122 32.52 1.81 -33.91
N SER A 123 33.49 1.92 -33.01
CA SER A 123 33.31 2.36 -31.61
C SER A 123 32.73 3.78 -31.53
N GLU A 124 33.21 4.71 -32.36
CA GLU A 124 32.65 6.06 -32.49
C GLU A 124 31.18 6.04 -32.93
N GLU A 125 30.81 5.24 -33.93
CA GLU A 125 29.42 5.10 -34.39
C GLU A 125 28.50 4.46 -33.34
N LEU A 126 28.99 3.45 -32.63
CA LEU A 126 28.28 2.79 -31.53
C LEU A 126 28.04 3.75 -30.36
N THR A 127 29.02 4.59 -30.05
CA THR A 127 28.93 5.60 -28.98
C THR A 127 27.98 6.73 -29.37
N LEU A 128 28.01 7.20 -30.63
CA LEU A 128 27.06 8.18 -31.16
C LEU A 128 25.62 7.67 -31.14
N TYR A 129 25.41 6.40 -31.49
CA TYR A 129 24.10 5.75 -31.40
C TYR A 129 23.54 5.82 -29.97
N PHE A 130 24.31 5.40 -28.95
CA PHE A 130 23.84 5.47 -27.57
C PHE A 130 23.66 6.91 -27.07
N LEU A 131 24.57 7.84 -27.36
CA LEU A 131 24.41 9.25 -27.02
C LEU A 131 23.14 9.86 -27.64
N SER A 132 22.78 9.48 -28.87
CA SER A 132 21.52 9.92 -29.50
C SER A 132 20.29 9.37 -28.80
N ARG A 133 20.33 8.12 -28.30
CA ARG A 133 19.24 7.52 -27.53
C ARG A 133 19.12 8.11 -26.13
N ILE A 134 20.23 8.39 -25.44
CA ILE A 134 20.17 9.07 -24.13
C ILE A 134 19.55 10.47 -24.30
N GLN A 135 19.92 11.20 -25.36
CA GLN A 135 19.30 12.50 -25.70
C GLN A 135 17.81 12.40 -26.02
N GLN A 136 17.37 11.30 -26.65
CA GLN A 136 15.97 11.10 -27.04
C GLN A 136 15.08 10.61 -25.89
N TYR A 137 15.58 9.72 -25.02
CA TYR A 137 14.76 8.94 -24.08
C TYR A 137 15.08 9.19 -22.61
N ASP A 138 16.30 9.58 -22.21
CA ASP A 138 16.64 9.60 -20.77
C ASP A 138 15.98 10.71 -19.98
N GLU A 139 15.55 11.81 -20.60
CA GLU A 139 14.81 12.84 -19.86
C GLU A 139 13.43 12.33 -19.38
N GLY A 140 12.90 11.28 -20.03
CA GLY A 140 11.70 10.55 -19.60
C GLY A 140 11.97 9.25 -18.82
N LEU A 141 13.22 8.78 -18.71
CA LEU A 141 13.59 7.60 -17.90
C LEU A 141 14.41 7.92 -16.65
N ARG A 142 15.06 9.09 -16.62
CA ARG A 142 16.04 9.56 -15.62
C ARG A 142 16.98 8.45 -15.11
N SER A 143 17.51 7.65 -16.04
CA SER A 143 18.41 6.54 -15.74
C SER A 143 19.88 6.95 -15.67
N TYR A 144 20.23 8.19 -16.06
CA TYR A 144 21.57 8.78 -15.89
C TYR A 144 21.57 9.96 -14.92
N THR A 145 22.65 10.15 -14.15
CA THR A 145 22.96 11.39 -13.40
C THR A 145 23.92 12.30 -14.16
N GLU A 146 24.82 11.75 -14.98
CA GLU A 146 25.84 12.48 -15.74
C GLU A 146 26.24 11.72 -17.03
N ILE A 147 26.79 12.41 -18.03
CA ILE A 147 27.39 11.81 -19.24
C ILE A 147 28.89 12.11 -19.25
N ASN A 148 29.73 11.13 -19.62
CA ASN A 148 31.19 11.34 -19.71
C ASN A 148 31.52 12.26 -20.90
N PRO A 149 32.00 13.50 -20.70
CA PRO A 149 32.32 14.41 -21.82
C PRO A 149 33.44 13.88 -22.73
N ASN A 150 34.20 12.87 -22.29
CA ASN A 150 35.28 12.24 -23.07
C ASN A 150 34.84 10.97 -23.83
N ALA A 151 33.58 10.51 -23.71
CA ALA A 151 33.14 9.23 -24.27
C ALA A 151 33.48 9.05 -25.76
N LEU A 152 33.30 10.10 -26.57
CA LEU A 152 33.68 10.08 -28.00
C LEU A 152 35.18 9.95 -28.24
N ASP A 153 36.03 10.52 -27.40
CA ASP A 153 37.48 10.46 -27.56
C ASP A 153 38.06 9.14 -27.05
N GLU A 154 37.44 8.54 -26.02
CA GLU A 154 37.66 7.14 -25.62
C GLU A 154 37.28 6.19 -26.76
N ALA A 155 36.11 6.40 -27.37
CA ALA A 155 35.63 5.60 -28.50
C ALA A 155 36.56 5.68 -29.71
N ARG A 156 37.00 6.88 -30.09
CA ARG A 156 37.99 7.12 -31.14
C ARG A 156 39.34 6.49 -30.81
N ALA A 157 39.78 6.49 -29.56
CA ALA A 157 41.03 5.84 -29.15
C ALA A 157 40.96 4.32 -29.33
N ALA A 158 39.82 3.70 -29.01
CA ALA A 158 39.56 2.28 -29.28
C ALA A 158 39.58 1.96 -30.79
N ASP A 159 38.92 2.76 -31.63
CA ASP A 159 38.97 2.60 -33.09
C ASP A 159 40.39 2.82 -33.65
N GLU A 160 41.13 3.80 -33.13
CA GLU A 160 42.53 4.03 -33.48
C GLU A 160 43.44 2.83 -33.13
N LEU A 161 43.16 2.11 -32.03
CA LEU A 161 43.88 0.87 -31.68
C LEU A 161 43.47 -0.30 -32.59
N ARG A 162 42.17 -0.47 -32.85
CA ARG A 162 41.63 -1.50 -33.75
C ARG A 162 42.23 -1.37 -35.15
N ALA A 163 42.30 -0.14 -35.68
CA ALA A 163 42.94 0.19 -36.97
C ALA A 163 44.46 -0.07 -37.02
N LYS A 164 45.14 -0.15 -35.86
CA LYS A 164 46.56 -0.54 -35.74
C LYS A 164 46.74 -2.06 -35.60
N GLY A 165 45.66 -2.83 -35.51
CA GLY A 165 45.67 -4.27 -35.28
C GLY A 165 45.76 -4.67 -33.81
N THR A 166 45.36 -3.78 -32.89
CA THR A 166 45.31 -4.05 -31.44
C THR A 166 43.85 -4.05 -30.98
N VAL A 167 43.39 -5.19 -30.48
CA VAL A 167 42.12 -5.34 -29.75
C VAL A 167 42.47 -5.85 -28.36
N LEU A 168 41.94 -5.22 -27.32
CA LEU A 168 42.33 -5.43 -25.92
C LEU A 168 41.55 -6.57 -25.25
N GLY A 169 40.26 -6.68 -25.55
CA GLY A 169 39.38 -7.75 -25.06
C GLY A 169 37.96 -7.64 -25.64
N PRO A 170 36.98 -8.41 -25.12
CA PRO A 170 35.57 -8.31 -25.52
C PRO A 170 34.98 -6.90 -25.35
N LEU A 171 35.47 -6.12 -24.39
CA LEU A 171 35.00 -4.77 -24.09
C LEU A 171 35.64 -3.65 -24.94
N HIS A 172 36.56 -3.98 -25.85
CA HIS A 172 37.30 -2.98 -26.65
C HIS A 172 36.35 -2.15 -27.54
N GLY A 173 36.10 -0.89 -27.20
CA GLY A 173 35.16 -0.02 -27.90
C GLY A 173 33.68 -0.30 -27.58
N ILE A 174 33.39 -0.92 -26.45
CA ILE A 174 32.02 -1.15 -25.96
C ILE A 174 31.66 -0.05 -24.93
N PRO A 175 30.54 0.68 -25.13
CA PRO A 175 30.02 1.61 -24.14
C PRO A 175 29.48 0.94 -22.87
N VAL A 176 29.89 1.45 -21.72
CA VAL A 176 29.53 0.96 -20.37
C VAL A 176 29.01 2.14 -19.54
N ASN A 177 27.89 1.95 -18.85
CA ASN A 177 27.37 2.90 -17.87
C ASN A 177 27.78 2.50 -16.43
N LEU A 178 28.02 3.45 -15.53
CA LEU A 178 28.50 3.17 -14.16
C LEU A 178 27.53 3.77 -13.14
N LYS A 179 26.98 2.99 -12.20
CA LYS A 179 26.18 3.51 -11.07
C LYS A 179 26.93 4.64 -10.37
N ASP A 180 26.25 5.75 -10.03
CA ASP A 180 26.94 6.98 -9.59
C ASP A 180 27.53 6.95 -8.16
N ASN A 181 27.53 5.79 -7.51
CA ASN A 181 28.41 5.54 -6.36
C ASN A 181 29.79 5.00 -6.76
N ILE A 182 30.04 4.65 -8.03
CA ILE A 182 31.33 4.14 -8.50
C ILE A 182 32.26 5.31 -8.83
N GLY A 183 33.40 5.38 -8.14
CA GLY A 183 34.40 6.43 -8.27
C GLY A 183 35.01 6.57 -9.67
N THR A 184 34.94 7.77 -10.23
CA THR A 184 35.64 8.14 -11.48
C THR A 184 36.44 9.42 -11.29
N ALA A 185 37.62 9.49 -11.90
CA ALA A 185 38.41 10.71 -11.93
C ALA A 185 37.70 11.84 -12.70
N ALA A 186 37.96 13.08 -12.29
CA ALA A 186 37.50 14.28 -12.99
C ALA A 186 37.82 14.22 -14.51
N PRO A 187 36.88 14.59 -15.40
CA PRO A 187 35.83 15.58 -15.17
C PRO A 187 34.46 15.05 -14.71
N MET A 188 34.27 13.74 -14.57
CA MET A 188 33.03 13.20 -13.99
C MET A 188 33.04 13.30 -12.47
N HIS A 189 31.84 13.39 -11.91
CA HIS A 189 31.57 13.41 -10.48
C HIS A 189 31.33 11.99 -9.95
N THR A 190 31.12 11.82 -8.65
CA THR A 190 30.64 10.56 -8.05
C THR A 190 29.74 10.92 -6.89
N THR A 191 28.47 11.16 -7.18
CA THR A 191 27.56 11.83 -6.23
C THR A 191 26.87 10.85 -5.27
N GLY A 192 26.79 9.57 -5.63
CA GLY A 192 25.89 8.61 -4.98
C GLY A 192 24.40 9.02 -5.06
N GLY A 193 24.07 10.01 -5.88
CA GLY A 193 22.75 10.66 -5.93
C GLY A 193 22.59 11.88 -5.04
N ALA A 194 23.41 12.05 -4.00
CA ALA A 194 23.17 13.02 -2.94
C ALA A 194 23.72 14.42 -3.28
N GLU A 195 22.97 15.48 -2.94
CA GLU A 195 23.43 16.86 -3.14
C GLU A 195 24.70 17.17 -2.35
N ILE A 196 24.94 16.48 -1.22
CA ILE A 196 26.17 16.64 -0.40
C ILE A 196 27.46 16.34 -1.18
N LEU A 197 27.38 15.51 -2.22
CA LEU A 197 28.47 15.16 -3.13
C LEU A 197 28.26 15.71 -4.55
N LEU A 198 27.34 16.65 -4.78
CA LEU A 198 26.99 17.16 -6.12
C LEU A 198 28.25 17.51 -6.93
N ASP A 199 29.11 18.37 -6.39
CA ASP A 199 30.37 18.81 -7.02
C ASP A 199 31.60 17.95 -6.64
N TYR A 200 31.41 16.77 -6.04
CA TYR A 200 32.51 15.86 -5.71
C TYR A 200 32.95 15.05 -6.93
N ALA A 201 34.23 15.20 -7.29
CA ALA A 201 34.92 14.38 -8.28
C ALA A 201 36.16 13.74 -7.62
N PRO A 202 36.23 12.39 -7.54
CA PRO A 202 37.42 11.67 -7.10
C PRO A 202 38.73 12.10 -7.81
N ALA A 203 39.85 11.94 -7.09
CA ALA A 203 41.17 12.29 -7.61
C ALA A 203 41.71 11.29 -8.64
N ASP A 204 41.30 10.03 -8.51
CA ASP A 204 41.69 8.88 -9.33
C ASP A 204 40.43 8.04 -9.64
N ASP A 205 40.45 7.24 -10.71
CA ASP A 205 39.37 6.27 -11.00
C ASP A 205 39.39 5.11 -9.99
N ALA A 206 38.23 4.54 -9.65
CA ALA A 206 38.15 3.28 -8.90
C ALA A 206 38.89 2.15 -9.69
N PRO A 207 39.44 1.11 -9.03
CA PRO A 207 40.21 0.09 -9.72
C PRO A 207 39.41 -0.64 -10.80
N LEU A 208 38.12 -0.91 -10.57
CA LEU A 208 37.22 -1.49 -11.58
C LEU A 208 37.06 -0.60 -12.83
N VAL A 209 37.03 0.73 -12.65
CA VAL A 209 36.98 1.68 -13.77
C VAL A 209 38.32 1.73 -14.50
N THR A 210 39.44 1.61 -13.77
CA THR A 210 40.77 1.47 -14.36
C THR A 210 40.86 0.19 -15.21
N GLN A 211 40.38 -0.95 -14.70
CA GLN A 211 40.32 -2.22 -15.44
C GLN A 211 39.45 -2.10 -16.71
N LEU A 212 38.28 -1.47 -16.63
CA LEU A 212 37.43 -1.19 -17.82
C LEU A 212 38.16 -0.36 -18.89
N ARG A 213 38.85 0.71 -18.49
CA ARG A 213 39.66 1.53 -19.41
C ARG A 213 40.83 0.73 -20.01
N GLU A 214 41.49 -0.14 -19.24
CA GLU A 214 42.58 -1.00 -19.73
C GLU A 214 42.08 -2.13 -20.66
N ALA A 215 40.85 -2.63 -20.46
CA ALA A 215 40.13 -3.51 -21.38
C ALA A 215 39.65 -2.79 -22.66
N GLY A 216 39.76 -1.46 -22.69
CA GLY A 216 39.38 -0.60 -23.82
C GLY A 216 37.90 -0.25 -23.89
N ALA A 217 37.16 -0.39 -22.79
CA ALA A 217 35.77 0.07 -22.71
C ALA A 217 35.66 1.59 -22.88
N VAL A 218 34.49 2.04 -23.31
CA VAL A 218 34.13 3.46 -23.37
C VAL A 218 33.22 3.75 -22.17
N ILE A 219 33.67 4.59 -21.23
CA ILE A 219 32.79 4.97 -20.13
C ILE A 219 31.80 6.01 -20.66
N LEU A 220 30.51 5.66 -20.64
CA LEU A 220 29.46 6.45 -21.30
C LEU A 220 28.92 7.56 -20.38
N GLY A 221 28.85 7.30 -19.08
CA GLY A 221 28.31 8.23 -18.09
C GLY A 221 28.09 7.58 -16.74
N LYS A 222 27.24 8.20 -15.94
CA LYS A 222 26.83 7.77 -14.62
C LYS A 222 25.35 7.40 -14.58
N ALA A 223 25.03 6.24 -14.01
CA ALA A 223 23.68 5.72 -13.86
C ALA A 223 23.06 6.13 -12.52
N ASN A 224 21.77 6.47 -12.56
CA ASN A 224 20.97 6.78 -11.39
C ASN A 224 20.78 5.54 -10.47
N LEU A 225 20.43 5.77 -9.21
CA LEU A 225 20.39 4.77 -8.14
C LEU A 225 19.30 5.09 -7.11
N SER A 226 19.11 4.29 -6.05
CA SER A 226 18.53 4.83 -4.80
C SER A 226 19.63 5.57 -4.04
N GLU A 227 19.34 6.75 -3.48
CA GLU A 227 20.35 7.65 -2.91
C GLU A 227 21.26 7.01 -1.85
N LEU A 228 22.57 7.25 -2.01
CA LEU A 228 23.68 6.63 -1.28
C LEU A 228 23.53 5.10 -1.22
N ALA A 229 23.25 4.50 -2.38
CA ALA A 229 22.96 3.08 -2.57
C ALA A 229 21.77 2.54 -1.73
N GLY A 230 20.91 3.42 -1.22
CA GLY A 230 19.82 3.11 -0.29
C GLY A 230 20.04 3.62 1.14
N GLY A 231 21.20 4.22 1.43
CA GLY A 231 21.63 4.66 2.78
C GLY A 231 20.93 5.91 3.31
N VAL A 232 20.31 6.74 2.46
CA VAL A 232 19.30 7.71 2.90
C VAL A 232 17.97 6.99 3.08
N ALA A 233 17.49 6.35 2.01
CA ALA A 233 16.40 5.39 2.05
C ALA A 233 16.29 4.52 0.78
N LEU A 234 15.53 3.41 0.87
CA LEU A 234 15.48 2.36 -0.15
C LEU A 234 14.37 2.55 -1.22
N PHE A 235 13.18 2.96 -0.79
CA PHE A 235 12.01 3.25 -1.64
C PHE A 235 11.70 4.76 -1.51
N PRO A 236 11.37 5.54 -2.56
CA PRO A 236 11.12 5.06 -3.90
C PRO A 236 12.41 4.56 -4.53
N ALA A 237 12.32 3.42 -5.19
CA ALA A 237 13.52 2.76 -5.62
C ALA A 237 14.03 3.47 -6.87
N GLY A 238 15.30 3.86 -6.87
CA GLY A 238 15.92 4.53 -8.01
C GLY A 238 15.75 6.04 -8.07
N TYR A 239 15.87 6.72 -6.94
CA TYR A 239 15.55 8.12 -6.75
C TYR A 239 16.67 8.84 -5.99
N THR A 240 17.03 10.07 -6.42
CA THR A 240 18.24 10.80 -5.95
C THR A 240 18.15 12.32 -6.16
N ALA A 241 18.54 13.12 -5.17
CA ALA A 241 18.54 14.59 -5.21
C ALA A 241 19.19 15.17 -6.49
N VAL A 242 20.23 14.53 -7.02
CA VAL A 242 20.92 14.95 -8.24
C VAL A 242 20.07 14.81 -9.51
N ALA A 243 19.19 13.80 -9.58
CA ALA A 243 18.58 13.36 -10.84
C ALA A 243 17.11 12.90 -10.82
N GLY A 244 16.41 12.80 -9.68
CA GLY A 244 15.00 12.40 -9.63
C GLY A 244 14.72 10.92 -9.86
N GLN A 245 13.43 10.59 -10.03
CA GLN A 245 12.95 9.21 -10.16
C GLN A 245 13.39 8.55 -11.48
N THR A 246 14.14 7.45 -11.38
CA THR A 246 14.35 6.50 -12.47
C THR A 246 13.01 5.83 -12.82
N ILE A 247 12.60 5.86 -14.08
CA ILE A 247 11.36 5.21 -14.54
C ILE A 247 11.68 3.87 -15.19
N ASN A 248 10.88 2.84 -14.89
CA ASN A 248 11.02 1.51 -15.51
C ASN A 248 10.66 1.60 -17.01
N PRO A 249 11.55 1.21 -17.93
CA PRO A 249 11.33 1.39 -19.37
C PRO A 249 10.25 0.48 -19.94
N HIS A 250 9.68 -0.44 -19.17
CA HIS A 250 8.53 -1.27 -19.57
C HIS A 250 7.17 -0.65 -19.21
N GLY A 251 7.13 0.36 -18.33
CA GLY A 251 5.91 1.05 -17.95
C GLY A 251 6.14 1.99 -16.77
N ALA A 252 5.61 3.21 -16.85
CA ALA A 252 5.84 4.26 -15.85
C ALA A 252 5.25 3.95 -14.46
N ASN A 253 4.35 2.97 -14.38
CA ASN A 253 3.73 2.49 -13.14
C ASN A 253 4.43 1.23 -12.56
N PHE A 254 5.50 0.74 -13.19
CA PHE A 254 6.25 -0.42 -12.68
C PHE A 254 7.46 0.04 -11.85
N PRO A 255 7.73 -0.57 -10.69
CA PRO A 255 8.93 -0.24 -9.92
C PRO A 255 10.18 -0.61 -10.73
N THR A 256 11.22 0.21 -10.69
CA THR A 256 12.55 -0.20 -11.16
C THR A 256 13.23 -1.16 -10.19
N LEU A 257 12.77 -1.17 -8.93
CA LEU A 257 13.58 -1.55 -7.77
C LEU A 257 14.96 -0.87 -7.80
N GLY A 258 15.87 -1.32 -6.93
CA GLY A 258 17.12 -0.62 -6.67
C GLY A 258 17.98 -1.38 -5.65
N SER A 259 19.13 -0.84 -5.26
CA SER A 259 19.58 0.52 -5.56
C SER A 259 20.24 0.72 -6.94
N SER A 260 20.57 -0.30 -7.74
CA SER A 260 21.14 -0.11 -9.10
C SER A 260 20.09 0.18 -10.18
N SER A 261 19.11 1.05 -9.91
CA SER A 261 17.94 1.32 -10.76
C SER A 261 18.29 1.75 -12.19
N GLY A 262 19.13 2.79 -12.34
CA GLY A 262 19.52 3.38 -13.62
C GLY A 262 20.40 2.44 -14.43
N SER A 263 21.24 1.64 -13.75
CA SER A 263 21.99 0.55 -14.39
C SER A 263 21.07 -0.53 -14.98
N GLY A 264 19.97 -0.87 -14.31
CA GLY A 264 18.90 -1.71 -14.86
C GLY A 264 18.17 -1.04 -16.04
N ALA A 265 17.56 0.12 -15.81
CA ALA A 265 16.73 0.83 -16.77
C ALA A 265 17.46 1.22 -18.06
N SER A 266 18.67 1.79 -17.96
CA SER A 266 19.49 2.19 -19.12
C SER A 266 19.94 0.99 -19.98
N THR A 267 20.18 -0.16 -19.35
CA THR A 267 20.57 -1.40 -20.04
C THR A 267 19.38 -2.03 -20.77
N ALA A 268 18.21 -2.03 -20.13
CA ALA A 268 16.95 -2.50 -20.71
C ALA A 268 16.48 -1.64 -21.88
N ALA A 269 16.54 -0.31 -21.74
CA ALA A 269 16.16 0.68 -22.75
C ALA A 269 17.16 0.82 -23.92
N LEU A 270 18.23 0.01 -23.96
CA LEU A 270 19.28 0.10 -24.99
C LEU A 270 19.87 1.53 -25.05
N LEU A 271 20.09 2.15 -23.88
CA LEU A 271 20.84 3.41 -23.75
C LEU A 271 22.34 3.15 -23.51
N THR A 272 22.71 1.92 -23.16
CA THR A 272 24.07 1.40 -23.11
C THR A 272 24.12 -0.06 -23.62
N MET A 273 25.30 -0.62 -23.89
CA MET A 273 25.42 -2.08 -24.07
C MET A 273 25.22 -2.81 -22.74
N VAL A 274 25.93 -2.36 -21.72
CA VAL A 274 25.96 -2.93 -20.35
C VAL A 274 26.14 -1.83 -19.31
N SER A 275 25.89 -2.16 -18.05
CA SER A 275 26.15 -1.28 -16.91
C SER A 275 26.90 -2.03 -15.80
N VAL A 276 27.66 -1.30 -14.99
CA VAL A 276 28.09 -1.76 -13.66
C VAL A 276 27.13 -1.18 -12.61
N GLY A 277 26.72 -2.00 -11.65
CA GLY A 277 26.00 -1.58 -10.44
C GLY A 277 26.75 -2.00 -9.18
N SER A 278 26.08 -1.89 -8.03
CA SER A 278 26.59 -2.42 -6.75
C SER A 278 25.49 -3.03 -5.91
N GLU A 279 25.83 -4.01 -5.08
CA GLU A 279 24.91 -4.70 -4.19
C GLU A 279 25.49 -5.01 -2.82
N THR A 280 24.71 -4.65 -1.79
CA THR A 280 24.82 -5.06 -0.38
C THR A 280 23.84 -6.19 -0.01
N GLY A 281 22.82 -6.37 -0.85
CA GLY A 281 21.69 -7.28 -0.70
C GLY A 281 20.55 -6.86 -1.64
N GLY A 282 20.35 -7.61 -2.71
CA GLY A 282 19.33 -7.41 -3.75
C GLY A 282 19.54 -6.24 -4.72
N SER A 283 20.48 -5.32 -4.45
CA SER A 283 20.63 -4.06 -5.18
C SER A 283 21.22 -4.12 -6.61
N LEU A 284 21.65 -5.28 -7.11
CA LEU A 284 21.92 -5.61 -8.51
C LEU A 284 20.82 -6.54 -9.04
N ILE A 285 20.50 -7.60 -8.29
CA ILE A 285 19.58 -8.66 -8.67
C ILE A 285 18.14 -8.16 -8.84
N ALA A 286 17.62 -7.40 -7.87
CA ALA A 286 16.26 -6.88 -7.90
C ALA A 286 16.01 -5.89 -9.07
N PRO A 287 16.84 -4.85 -9.29
CA PRO A 287 16.63 -3.95 -10.42
C PRO A 287 16.90 -4.63 -11.77
N ALA A 288 17.79 -5.62 -11.87
CA ALA A 288 17.93 -6.38 -13.11
C ALA A 288 16.65 -7.17 -13.44
N ALA A 289 16.12 -7.92 -12.46
CA ALA A 289 14.90 -8.72 -12.62
C ALA A 289 13.67 -7.88 -13.02
N LEU A 290 13.46 -6.72 -12.37
CA LEU A 290 12.28 -5.86 -12.59
C LEU A 290 12.41 -4.95 -13.82
N ASN A 291 13.62 -4.71 -14.34
CA ASN A 291 13.82 -4.08 -15.65
C ASN A 291 14.04 -5.12 -16.77
N GLY A 292 13.80 -6.41 -16.53
CA GLY A 292 13.82 -7.45 -17.57
C GLY A 292 15.18 -7.75 -18.18
N VAL A 293 16.27 -7.54 -17.42
CA VAL A 293 17.67 -7.77 -17.83
C VAL A 293 18.40 -8.75 -16.91
N VAL A 294 19.59 -9.18 -17.31
CA VAL A 294 20.46 -10.07 -16.53
C VAL A 294 21.34 -9.21 -15.61
N GLY A 295 21.49 -9.60 -14.35
CA GLY A 295 22.38 -8.95 -13.38
C GLY A 295 22.97 -9.96 -12.42
N MET A 296 24.23 -9.77 -12.02
CA MET A 296 24.98 -10.73 -11.19
C MET A 296 25.66 -10.06 -10.00
N TYR A 297 25.40 -10.59 -8.81
CA TYR A 297 26.24 -10.47 -7.62
C TYR A 297 27.41 -11.47 -7.77
N PRO A 298 28.66 -11.03 -7.99
CA PRO A 298 29.81 -11.95 -8.03
C PRO A 298 30.18 -12.43 -6.62
N THR A 299 31.00 -13.46 -6.49
CA THR A 299 31.61 -13.82 -5.20
C THR A 299 32.35 -12.61 -4.60
N ASP A 300 32.31 -12.46 -3.27
CA ASP A 300 33.08 -11.44 -2.55
C ASP A 300 34.59 -11.50 -2.88
N ASP A 301 35.30 -10.39 -2.68
CA ASP A 301 36.70 -10.15 -3.09
C ASP A 301 36.99 -10.28 -4.62
N LEU A 302 36.05 -10.73 -5.46
CA LEU A 302 36.32 -10.98 -6.89
C LEU A 302 36.49 -9.68 -7.70
N VAL A 303 35.64 -8.68 -7.43
CA VAL A 303 35.66 -7.35 -8.07
C VAL A 303 36.08 -6.30 -7.02
N PRO A 304 36.97 -5.35 -7.33
CA PRO A 304 37.39 -4.33 -6.36
C PRO A 304 36.26 -3.37 -5.98
N ASP A 305 36.08 -3.16 -4.67
CA ASP A 305 35.15 -2.21 -4.05
C ASP A 305 35.76 -0.80 -3.88
N GLU A 306 37.09 -0.70 -3.87
CA GLU A 306 37.84 0.50 -3.49
C GLU A 306 37.42 1.74 -4.33
N GLY A 307 36.95 2.79 -3.65
CA GLY A 307 36.51 4.03 -4.29
C GLY A 307 35.04 4.04 -4.75
N VAL A 308 34.32 2.94 -4.56
CA VAL A 308 32.84 2.94 -4.54
C VAL A 308 32.36 3.55 -3.22
N ILE A 309 31.26 4.33 -3.22
CA ILE A 309 30.61 4.78 -1.97
C ILE A 309 29.92 3.56 -1.33
N PRO A 310 30.31 3.18 -0.10
CA PRO A 310 29.77 1.99 0.57
C PRO A 310 28.40 2.25 1.22
N LEU A 311 27.65 1.18 1.39
CA LEU A 311 26.53 1.07 2.33
C LEU A 311 26.90 0.19 3.52
N VAL A 312 27.57 -0.95 3.29
CA VAL A 312 28.12 -1.87 4.30
C VAL A 312 29.40 -2.50 3.71
N SER A 313 30.57 -1.95 4.04
CA SER A 313 31.84 -2.29 3.39
C SER A 313 32.24 -3.77 3.45
N SER A 314 31.69 -4.53 4.38
CA SER A 314 31.96 -5.96 4.56
C SER A 314 31.18 -6.88 3.63
N THR A 315 30.16 -6.38 2.93
CA THR A 315 29.27 -7.17 2.05
C THR A 315 28.82 -6.38 0.81
N ASP A 316 29.53 -5.31 0.45
CA ASP A 316 29.28 -4.53 -0.76
C ASP A 316 30.13 -5.08 -1.91
N THR A 317 29.48 -5.48 -3.01
CA THR A 317 30.18 -5.87 -4.25
C THR A 317 29.74 -5.02 -5.44
N ALA A 318 30.65 -4.77 -6.38
CA ALA A 318 30.33 -4.17 -7.67
C ALA A 318 30.12 -5.28 -8.72
N GLY A 319 29.08 -5.16 -9.55
CA GLY A 319 28.67 -6.27 -10.41
C GLY A 319 28.07 -5.88 -11.77
N PRO A 320 28.13 -6.79 -12.76
CA PRO A 320 27.68 -6.56 -14.13
C PRO A 320 26.15 -6.66 -14.30
N ILE A 321 25.59 -5.79 -15.12
CA ILE A 321 24.21 -5.81 -15.64
C ILE A 321 24.25 -5.75 -17.18
N GLY A 322 23.51 -6.63 -17.86
CA GLY A 322 23.51 -6.78 -19.32
C GLY A 322 22.21 -7.37 -19.86
N ARG A 323 21.94 -7.23 -21.16
CA ARG A 323 20.72 -7.82 -21.79
C ARG A 323 20.81 -9.33 -22.04
N SER A 324 21.97 -9.93 -21.87
CA SER A 324 22.18 -11.38 -21.91
C SER A 324 23.26 -11.83 -20.92
N VAL A 325 23.24 -13.12 -20.56
CA VAL A 325 24.28 -13.76 -19.76
C VAL A 325 25.64 -13.72 -20.48
N THR A 326 25.65 -13.65 -21.81
CA THR A 326 26.88 -13.47 -22.60
C THR A 326 27.50 -12.09 -22.35
N ASP A 327 26.69 -11.03 -22.25
CA ASP A 327 27.17 -9.67 -21.99
C ASP A 327 27.66 -9.52 -20.54
N VAL A 328 26.94 -10.14 -19.60
CA VAL A 328 27.29 -10.18 -18.17
C VAL A 328 28.61 -10.93 -17.95
N ALA A 329 28.81 -12.08 -18.59
CA ALA A 329 30.07 -12.82 -18.56
C ALA A 329 31.23 -12.05 -19.19
N ALA A 330 30.99 -11.33 -20.30
CA ALA A 330 32.00 -10.50 -20.94
C ALA A 330 32.41 -9.32 -20.06
N LEU A 331 31.45 -8.66 -19.39
CA LEU A 331 31.71 -7.54 -18.48
C LEU A 331 32.40 -8.00 -17.19
N LEU A 332 32.00 -9.13 -16.59
CA LEU A 332 32.65 -9.66 -15.39
C LEU A 332 34.16 -9.87 -15.61
N GLY A 333 34.53 -10.48 -16.74
CA GLY A 333 35.94 -10.68 -17.12
C GLY A 333 36.74 -9.41 -17.43
N ALA A 334 36.12 -8.22 -17.34
CA ALA A 334 36.78 -6.92 -17.47
C ALA A 334 36.82 -6.11 -16.15
N ILE A 335 36.23 -6.62 -15.06
CA ILE A 335 36.26 -6.03 -13.70
C ILE A 335 36.75 -7.03 -12.61
N ASP A 336 36.83 -8.31 -12.94
CA ASP A 336 37.40 -9.39 -12.12
C ASP A 336 38.92 -9.21 -11.89
N THR A 337 39.35 -9.37 -10.65
CA THR A 337 40.78 -9.36 -10.25
C THR A 337 41.58 -10.54 -10.77
N ALA A 338 40.94 -11.64 -11.18
CA ALA A 338 41.56 -12.88 -11.60
C ALA A 338 41.82 -13.02 -13.12
N ASP A 339 41.42 -12.05 -13.95
CA ASP A 339 41.62 -12.05 -15.42
C ASP A 339 40.99 -13.30 -16.10
N VAL A 340 39.78 -13.66 -15.70
CA VAL A 340 39.05 -14.83 -16.22
C VAL A 340 38.12 -14.44 -17.38
N ASP A 341 38.32 -15.07 -18.54
CA ASP A 341 37.37 -14.97 -19.66
C ASP A 341 36.19 -15.94 -19.46
N TYR A 342 35.20 -15.48 -18.70
CA TYR A 342 33.96 -16.21 -18.40
C TYR A 342 33.15 -16.57 -19.66
N THR A 343 33.32 -15.87 -20.78
CA THR A 343 32.58 -16.21 -22.02
C THR A 343 32.93 -17.61 -22.55
N LYS A 344 34.08 -18.18 -22.14
CA LYS A 344 34.48 -19.56 -22.46
C LYS A 344 33.76 -20.63 -21.64
N ALA A 345 33.06 -20.27 -20.56
CA ALA A 345 32.34 -21.23 -19.71
C ALA A 345 30.90 -21.51 -20.19
N LEU A 346 30.36 -20.63 -21.04
CA LEU A 346 28.97 -20.65 -21.49
C LEU A 346 28.69 -21.88 -22.38
N ASP A 347 27.89 -22.83 -21.87
CA ASP A 347 27.38 -23.99 -22.60
C ASP A 347 25.86 -24.10 -22.38
N ALA A 348 25.09 -24.10 -23.47
CA ALA A 348 23.63 -24.26 -23.42
C ALA A 348 23.18 -25.63 -22.89
N ASN A 349 24.11 -26.56 -22.67
CA ASN A 349 23.87 -27.88 -22.07
C ASN A 349 24.34 -27.95 -20.60
N ALA A 350 24.79 -26.85 -19.98
CA ALA A 350 25.40 -26.87 -18.64
C ALA A 350 24.47 -27.49 -17.57
N LEU A 351 23.16 -27.22 -17.65
CA LEU A 351 22.14 -27.76 -16.75
C LEU A 351 21.80 -29.27 -16.96
N ASN A 352 22.30 -29.92 -18.02
CA ASN A 352 21.93 -31.30 -18.32
C ASN A 352 22.53 -32.29 -17.31
N GLY A 353 21.69 -32.82 -16.43
CA GLY A 353 22.06 -33.72 -15.33
C GLY A 353 22.41 -33.01 -14.03
N VAL A 354 22.19 -31.69 -13.94
CA VAL A 354 22.43 -30.85 -12.76
C VAL A 354 21.28 -30.98 -11.77
N THR A 355 21.59 -30.94 -10.47
CA THR A 355 20.56 -30.87 -9.41
C THR A 355 20.34 -29.42 -8.99
N ALA A 356 19.10 -28.92 -9.13
CA ALA A 356 18.73 -27.54 -8.82
C ALA A 356 17.82 -27.48 -7.58
N GLY A 357 18.28 -26.82 -6.51
CA GLY A 357 17.54 -26.69 -5.25
C GLY A 357 16.62 -25.46 -5.24
N PHE A 358 15.32 -25.64 -5.44
CA PHE A 358 14.35 -24.54 -5.43
C PHE A 358 13.86 -24.30 -4.00
N PHE A 359 14.05 -23.08 -3.47
CA PHE A 359 13.57 -22.72 -2.13
C PHE A 359 12.06 -22.91 -2.00
N ALA A 360 11.64 -23.77 -1.06
CA ALA A 360 10.25 -24.17 -0.87
C ALA A 360 9.32 -23.01 -0.45
N ALA A 361 9.87 -22.00 0.23
CA ALA A 361 9.15 -20.76 0.56
C ALA A 361 8.71 -19.99 -0.69
N ASP A 362 9.51 -20.01 -1.77
CA ASP A 362 9.19 -19.32 -3.03
C ASP A 362 8.12 -20.06 -3.85
N LEU A 363 7.90 -21.34 -3.53
CA LEU A 363 6.80 -22.16 -4.08
C LEU A 363 5.46 -21.88 -3.41
N SER A 364 5.43 -21.19 -2.26
CA SER A 364 4.21 -20.89 -1.50
C SER A 364 3.37 -19.81 -2.20
N PRO A 365 2.13 -20.08 -2.64
CA PRO A 365 1.29 -19.11 -3.35
C PRO A 365 0.89 -17.87 -2.53
N GLU A 366 1.16 -17.85 -1.22
CA GLU A 366 0.82 -16.76 -0.31
C GLU A 366 2.05 -16.08 0.31
N ASN A 367 3.24 -16.14 -0.31
CA ASN A 367 4.40 -15.40 0.21
C ASN A 367 4.18 -13.87 0.04
N PRO A 368 3.95 -13.09 1.13
CA PRO A 368 3.62 -11.67 1.02
C PRO A 368 4.82 -10.82 0.56
N ALA A 369 6.05 -11.31 0.74
CA ALA A 369 7.26 -10.60 0.32
C ALA A 369 7.43 -10.59 -1.22
N LEU A 370 6.74 -11.48 -1.95
CA LEU A 370 6.66 -11.41 -3.41
C LEU A 370 5.60 -10.40 -3.88
N GLY A 371 4.57 -10.13 -3.08
CA GLY A 371 3.61 -9.05 -3.31
C GLY A 371 4.28 -7.68 -3.38
N LEU A 372 5.20 -7.38 -2.45
CA LEU A 372 6.03 -6.16 -2.47
C LEU A 372 6.99 -6.07 -3.67
N ARG A 373 7.22 -7.20 -4.37
CA ARG A 373 8.01 -7.28 -5.61
C ARG A 373 7.11 -7.26 -6.86
N GLY A 374 5.80 -7.04 -6.68
CA GLY A 374 4.78 -6.88 -7.73
C GLY A 374 4.07 -8.17 -8.16
N PHE A 375 4.18 -9.26 -7.41
CA PHE A 375 3.29 -10.43 -7.54
C PHE A 375 2.00 -10.21 -6.73
N GLU A 376 1.16 -9.30 -7.21
CA GLU A 376 -0.13 -8.95 -6.61
C GLU A 376 -1.19 -10.07 -6.81
N ASP A 377 -0.99 -10.91 -7.83
CA ASP A 377 -1.83 -12.08 -8.14
C ASP A 377 -1.05 -13.37 -7.86
N THR A 378 -1.55 -14.16 -6.91
CA THR A 378 -0.98 -15.46 -6.51
C THR A 378 -0.96 -16.48 -7.65
N SER A 379 -1.84 -16.34 -8.64
CA SER A 379 -1.89 -17.23 -9.80
C SER A 379 -0.79 -16.96 -10.83
N ASP A 380 -0.34 -15.71 -10.99
CA ASP A 380 0.84 -15.36 -11.79
C ASP A 380 2.11 -15.90 -11.12
N GLN A 381 2.24 -15.77 -9.80
CA GLN A 381 3.36 -16.39 -9.06
C GLN A 381 3.42 -17.91 -9.31
N VAL A 382 2.29 -18.62 -9.19
CA VAL A 382 2.21 -20.07 -9.46
C VAL A 382 2.54 -20.40 -10.92
N GLU A 383 2.10 -19.60 -11.90
CA GLU A 383 2.50 -19.78 -13.29
C GLU A 383 4.02 -19.61 -13.47
N LYS A 384 4.64 -18.60 -12.85
CA LYS A 384 6.09 -18.38 -12.90
C LYS A 384 6.90 -19.49 -12.22
N VAL A 385 6.46 -19.99 -11.08
CA VAL A 385 7.09 -21.13 -10.38
C VAL A 385 7.03 -22.41 -11.23
N GLN A 386 5.90 -22.69 -11.86
CA GLN A 386 5.78 -23.83 -12.78
C GLN A 386 6.64 -23.62 -14.04
N LEU A 387 6.68 -22.40 -14.59
CA LEU A 387 7.47 -22.06 -15.77
C LEU A 387 8.98 -22.24 -15.54
N ILE A 388 9.51 -21.81 -14.39
CA ILE A 388 10.92 -22.07 -14.00
C ILE A 388 11.18 -23.58 -13.95
N SER A 389 10.29 -24.33 -13.31
CA SER A 389 10.40 -25.78 -13.17
C SER A 389 10.41 -26.50 -14.53
N ASP A 390 9.54 -26.08 -15.44
CA ASP A 390 9.46 -26.59 -16.82
C ASP A 390 10.70 -26.24 -17.64
N ILE A 391 11.27 -25.03 -17.49
CA ILE A 391 12.51 -24.61 -18.16
C ILE A 391 13.71 -25.42 -17.66
N LEU A 392 13.86 -25.59 -16.34
CA LEU A 392 14.93 -26.40 -15.75
C LEU A 392 14.85 -27.86 -16.23
N ALA A 393 13.65 -28.46 -16.23
CA ALA A 393 13.44 -29.80 -16.75
C ALA A 393 13.69 -29.91 -18.27
N ALA A 394 13.40 -28.86 -19.05
CA ALA A 394 13.70 -28.80 -20.48
C ALA A 394 15.19 -28.65 -20.78
N ALA A 395 15.93 -27.92 -19.94
CA ALA A 395 17.40 -27.83 -19.97
C ALA A 395 18.09 -29.12 -19.47
N GLY A 396 17.33 -30.02 -18.83
CA GLY A 396 17.78 -31.34 -18.38
C GLY A 396 18.24 -31.40 -16.92
N ALA A 397 17.92 -30.41 -16.09
CA ALA A 397 18.15 -30.42 -14.65
C ALA A 397 17.05 -31.18 -13.90
N GLU A 398 17.36 -31.68 -12.70
CA GLU A 398 16.41 -32.26 -11.75
C GLU A 398 16.17 -31.26 -10.61
N THR A 399 14.92 -30.82 -10.46
CA THR A 399 14.51 -29.87 -9.40
C THR A 399 14.22 -30.60 -8.09
N VAL A 400 14.86 -30.17 -7.00
CA VAL A 400 14.60 -30.66 -5.63
C VAL A 400 14.18 -29.51 -4.73
N PRO A 401 13.32 -29.72 -3.72
CA PRO A 401 13.01 -28.68 -2.75
C PRO A 401 14.22 -28.40 -1.87
N ALA A 402 14.50 -27.12 -1.66
CA ALA A 402 15.43 -26.60 -0.67
C ALA A 402 14.64 -25.91 0.45
N GLU A 403 15.01 -26.14 1.70
CA GLU A 403 14.38 -25.51 2.88
C GLU A 403 15.49 -24.85 3.69
N LEU A 404 15.21 -23.69 4.30
CA LEU A 404 16.08 -23.09 5.31
C LEU A 404 16.06 -23.99 6.56
N LEU A 405 17.23 -24.26 7.13
CA LEU A 405 17.42 -25.30 8.14
C LEU A 405 17.67 -24.69 9.53
N PRO A 406 17.01 -25.16 10.60
CA PRO A 406 17.30 -24.68 11.94
C PRO A 406 18.73 -25.00 12.37
N ILE A 407 19.59 -23.97 12.46
CA ILE A 407 20.94 -24.07 13.04
C ILE A 407 20.87 -23.68 14.52
N ASP A 408 21.50 -24.47 15.39
CA ASP A 408 21.67 -24.20 16.85
C ASP A 408 22.32 -22.82 17.15
N GLU A 409 22.90 -22.15 16.15
CA GLU A 409 23.60 -20.86 16.24
C GLU A 409 22.73 -19.68 15.75
N LEU A 410 21.64 -19.95 15.02
CA LEU A 410 20.60 -18.97 14.63
C LEU A 410 19.44 -18.95 15.64
N THR A 411 19.76 -18.93 16.94
CA THR A 411 18.76 -18.72 18.00
C THR A 411 18.38 -17.25 18.08
N PRO A 412 17.09 -16.89 18.26
CA PRO A 412 16.71 -15.49 18.33
C PRO A 412 17.26 -14.81 19.59
N SER A 413 17.86 -13.63 19.41
CA SER A 413 18.52 -12.93 20.51
C SER A 413 17.54 -12.51 21.60
N ASP A 414 18.03 -12.39 22.84
CA ASP A 414 17.24 -11.95 23.98
C ASP A 414 16.55 -10.59 23.73
N GLU A 415 17.19 -9.70 22.96
CA GLU A 415 16.61 -8.41 22.55
C GLU A 415 15.60 -8.53 21.39
N LEU A 416 15.76 -9.47 20.45
CA LEU A 416 14.72 -9.74 19.44
C LEU A 416 13.48 -10.38 20.08
N ILE A 417 13.66 -11.29 21.02
CA ILE A 417 12.56 -11.87 21.79
C ILE A 417 11.83 -10.78 22.59
N MET A 418 12.56 -9.89 23.26
CA MET A 418 11.95 -8.78 24.01
C MET A 418 11.37 -7.67 23.13
N SER A 419 11.79 -7.49 21.87
CA SER A 419 11.16 -6.53 20.96
C SER A 419 9.91 -7.11 20.28
N MET A 420 9.92 -8.38 19.88
CA MET A 420 8.78 -9.05 19.24
C MET A 420 7.70 -9.49 20.24
N PHE A 421 8.07 -9.89 21.46
CA PHE A 421 7.16 -10.47 22.46
C PHE A 421 7.12 -9.70 23.78
N GLY A 422 7.89 -8.62 23.94
CA GLY A 422 7.97 -7.81 25.17
C GLY A 422 6.62 -7.38 25.76
N PRO A 423 5.63 -6.90 24.97
CA PRO A 423 4.30 -6.59 25.48
C PRO A 423 3.59 -7.80 26.11
N THR A 424 3.60 -8.93 25.40
CA THR A 424 3.01 -10.21 25.85
C THR A 424 3.71 -10.76 27.10
N LEU A 425 5.04 -10.66 27.15
CA LEU A 425 5.83 -11.04 28.32
C LEU A 425 5.52 -10.13 29.52
N ALA A 426 5.40 -8.81 29.31
CA ALA A 426 5.01 -7.87 30.36
C ALA A 426 3.59 -8.13 30.90
N GLN A 427 2.63 -8.53 30.05
CA GLN A 427 1.30 -8.99 30.48
C GLN A 427 1.38 -10.26 31.37
N MET A 428 2.31 -11.18 31.07
CA MET A 428 2.60 -12.35 31.92
C MET A 428 3.34 -11.99 33.23
N GLY A 429 3.73 -10.72 33.40
CA GLY A 429 4.51 -10.23 34.54
C GLY A 429 6.01 -10.50 34.43
N ILE A 430 6.49 -10.86 33.24
CA ILE A 430 7.89 -11.09 32.89
C ILE A 430 8.45 -9.77 32.34
N THR A 431 9.44 -9.21 33.04
CA THR A 431 10.03 -7.90 32.70
C THR A 431 11.50 -7.98 32.32
N ASP A 432 12.12 -9.12 32.58
CA ASP A 432 13.46 -9.52 32.15
C ASP A 432 13.33 -10.93 31.55
N ILE A 433 13.93 -11.18 30.38
CA ILE A 433 13.80 -12.46 29.68
C ILE A 433 14.33 -13.65 30.50
N SER A 434 15.20 -13.41 31.49
CA SER A 434 15.66 -14.44 32.43
C SER A 434 14.61 -14.85 33.48
N GLU A 435 13.41 -14.24 33.44
CA GLU A 435 12.22 -14.64 34.20
C GLU A 435 11.33 -15.66 33.45
N LEU A 436 11.59 -15.94 32.15
CA LEU A 436 10.98 -17.06 31.42
C LEU A 436 11.44 -18.42 31.97
N ASP A 437 10.58 -19.43 31.85
CA ASP A 437 11.00 -20.83 31.97
C ASP A 437 11.48 -21.42 30.63
N ASP A 438 12.28 -22.47 30.71
CA ASP A 438 12.93 -23.13 29.56
C ASP A 438 11.92 -23.60 28.49
N GLU A 439 10.67 -23.88 28.88
CA GLU A 439 9.62 -24.42 28.01
C GLU A 439 8.91 -23.29 27.24
N THR A 440 8.58 -22.19 27.92
CA THR A 440 8.02 -20.98 27.30
C THR A 440 9.05 -20.28 26.40
N ARG A 441 10.32 -20.21 26.84
CA ARG A 441 11.42 -19.65 26.03
C ARG A 441 11.58 -20.45 24.72
N ALA A 442 11.67 -21.78 24.79
CA ALA A 442 11.81 -22.62 23.60
C ALA A 442 10.62 -22.52 22.64
N ALA A 443 9.40 -22.27 23.15
CA ALA A 443 8.22 -22.05 22.30
C ALA A 443 8.29 -20.71 21.54
N ILE A 444 8.78 -19.64 22.18
CA ILE A 444 9.00 -18.34 21.52
C ILE A 444 10.16 -18.44 20.51
N GLU A 445 11.25 -19.13 20.88
CA GLU A 445 12.39 -19.38 19.98
C GLU A 445 11.98 -20.18 18.72
N GLN A 446 10.96 -21.04 18.81
CA GLN A 446 10.38 -21.76 17.67
C GLN A 446 9.35 -20.96 16.85
N ALA A 447 8.82 -19.85 17.40
CA ALA A 447 7.84 -19.01 16.72
C ALA A 447 8.47 -17.93 15.81
N ILE A 448 9.75 -17.61 16.01
CA ILE A 448 10.48 -16.64 15.19
C ILE A 448 11.11 -17.38 13.99
N THR A 449 10.76 -16.96 12.77
CA THR A 449 11.27 -17.60 11.55
C THR A 449 12.73 -17.24 11.26
N ILE A 450 13.47 -18.15 10.61
CA ILE A 450 14.88 -17.92 10.25
C ILE A 450 15.07 -16.63 9.40
N PRO A 451 14.22 -16.32 8.39
CA PRO A 451 14.28 -15.03 7.69
C PRO A 451 14.16 -13.81 8.61
N SER A 452 13.26 -13.85 9.61
CA SER A 452 13.15 -12.79 10.61
C SER A 452 14.42 -12.64 11.45
N ILE A 453 15.06 -13.74 11.83
CA ILE A 453 16.33 -13.73 12.58
C ILE A 453 17.45 -13.10 11.75
N VAL A 454 17.62 -13.54 10.50
CA VAL A 454 18.68 -13.06 9.59
C VAL A 454 18.52 -11.57 9.29
N VAL A 455 17.30 -11.12 8.98
CA VAL A 455 17.03 -9.71 8.67
C VAL A 455 17.15 -8.83 9.92
N SER A 456 16.52 -9.20 11.04
CA SER A 456 16.44 -8.31 12.21
C SER A 456 17.69 -8.25 13.09
N GLN A 457 18.52 -9.30 13.12
CA GLN A 457 19.72 -9.33 13.97
C GLN A 457 21.03 -9.05 13.22
N TYR A 458 21.13 -9.45 11.95
CA TYR A 458 22.34 -9.28 11.17
C TYR A 458 22.18 -8.18 10.13
N PHE A 459 21.25 -8.33 9.16
CA PHE A 459 21.15 -7.40 8.03
C PHE A 459 20.81 -5.97 8.47
N ASN A 460 19.75 -5.75 9.26
CA ASN A 460 19.32 -4.41 9.64
C ASN A 460 20.37 -3.68 10.52
N PRO A 461 20.98 -4.31 11.55
CA PRO A 461 22.04 -3.64 12.32
C PRO A 461 23.36 -3.48 11.54
N MET A 462 23.66 -4.35 10.56
CA MET A 462 24.79 -4.13 9.63
C MET A 462 24.54 -2.91 8.74
N VAL A 463 23.36 -2.77 8.12
CA VAL A 463 23.00 -1.58 7.34
C VAL A 463 23.01 -0.32 8.20
N ALA A 464 22.44 -0.35 9.41
CA ALA A 464 22.49 0.78 10.33
C ALA A 464 23.91 1.17 10.73
N GLY A 465 24.79 0.19 10.97
CA GLY A 465 26.20 0.41 11.27
C GLY A 465 26.97 0.98 10.08
N GLY A 466 26.80 0.41 8.89
CA GLY A 466 27.47 0.88 7.66
C GLY A 466 27.03 2.29 7.24
N VAL A 467 25.73 2.61 7.33
CA VAL A 467 25.19 3.97 7.18
C VAL A 467 25.81 4.93 8.21
N ALA A 468 25.92 4.51 9.48
CA ALA A 468 26.46 5.34 10.55
C ALA A 468 27.97 5.59 10.47
N TYR A 469 28.71 4.67 9.84
CA TYR A 469 30.17 4.58 9.98
C TYR A 469 30.92 4.56 8.66
N ASP A 470 30.60 3.67 7.72
CA ASP A 470 31.40 3.51 6.50
C ASP A 470 30.98 4.51 5.43
N MET A 471 29.66 4.72 5.27
CA MET A 471 29.11 5.77 4.41
C MET A 471 29.52 7.16 4.93
N VAL A 472 29.42 7.41 6.24
CA VAL A 472 29.81 8.70 6.84
C VAL A 472 31.33 8.93 6.73
N ASP A 473 32.19 7.95 6.99
CA ASP A 473 33.64 8.13 6.81
C ASP A 473 33.98 8.42 5.33
N TYR A 474 33.32 7.79 4.35
CA TYR A 474 33.47 8.15 2.93
C TYR A 474 33.06 9.60 2.67
N LEU A 475 31.89 10.04 3.14
CA LEU A 475 31.42 11.42 2.96
C LEU A 475 32.43 12.43 3.56
N VAL A 476 32.97 12.14 4.75
CA VAL A 476 34.00 12.96 5.41
C VAL A 476 35.29 13.04 4.59
N ASP A 477 35.81 11.91 4.10
CA ASP A 477 37.05 11.89 3.29
C ASP A 477 36.85 12.45 1.88
N ALA A 478 35.62 12.41 1.34
CA ALA A 478 35.21 13.13 0.14
C ALA A 478 35.15 14.66 0.34
N GLY A 479 35.09 15.12 1.60
CA GLY A 479 35.10 16.54 1.98
C GLY A 479 33.73 17.15 2.25
N ALA A 480 32.71 16.33 2.52
CA ALA A 480 31.39 16.78 2.93
C ALA A 480 31.42 17.64 4.22
N PRO A 481 30.47 18.58 4.41
CA PRO A 481 30.45 19.51 5.54
C PRO A 481 29.95 18.90 6.87
N ILE A 482 30.15 17.60 7.09
CA ILE A 482 29.65 16.82 8.25
C ILE A 482 30.79 16.04 8.93
N THR A 483 30.55 15.53 10.14
CA THR A 483 31.46 14.59 10.84
C THR A 483 30.74 13.43 11.53
N SER A 484 29.42 13.31 11.38
CA SER A 484 28.61 12.25 12.00
C SER A 484 27.25 12.06 11.29
N LEU A 485 26.60 10.92 11.51
CA LEU A 485 25.25 10.64 10.97
C LEU A 485 24.20 11.67 11.43
N ALA A 486 24.29 12.17 12.67
CA ALA A 486 23.38 13.20 13.18
C ALA A 486 23.59 14.57 12.49
N GLU A 487 24.82 14.87 12.05
CA GLU A 487 25.09 16.06 11.24
C GLU A 487 24.62 15.88 9.78
N LEU A 488 24.63 14.65 9.24
CA LEU A 488 23.97 14.34 7.96
C LEU A 488 22.44 14.50 8.08
N GLN A 489 21.83 13.98 9.14
CA GLN A 489 20.39 14.15 9.40
C GLN A 489 19.99 15.63 9.45
N ALA A 490 20.80 16.47 10.13
CA ALA A 490 20.61 17.92 10.16
C ALA A 490 20.83 18.58 8.78
N TYR A 491 21.89 18.18 8.05
CA TYR A 491 22.19 18.58 6.68
C TYR A 491 21.14 18.10 5.65
N ASN A 492 20.17 17.29 6.05
CA ASN A 492 19.00 16.94 5.24
C ASN A 492 17.75 17.71 5.73
N ASN A 493 17.58 17.87 7.05
CA ASN A 493 16.41 18.52 7.65
C ASN A 493 16.37 20.06 7.52
N GLU A 494 17.48 20.73 7.19
CA GLU A 494 17.54 22.20 7.24
C GLU A 494 16.59 22.93 6.25
N MET A 495 16.15 22.32 5.14
CA MET A 495 15.22 22.98 4.21
C MET A 495 14.50 22.05 3.20
N PRO A 496 13.83 20.93 3.56
CA PRO A 496 13.30 19.80 2.74
C PRO A 496 12.79 19.93 1.24
N GLU A 497 13.01 21.05 0.52
CA GLU A 497 12.71 21.47 -0.88
C GLU A 497 13.95 21.51 -1.86
N ARG A 498 14.30 20.45 -2.67
CA ARG A 498 15.64 19.93 -3.27
C ARG A 498 16.76 18.71 -2.91
N ARG A 499 17.30 17.83 -1.94
CA ARG A 499 17.44 17.10 -0.53
C ARG A 499 16.54 16.00 0.17
N ILE A 500 15.44 16.22 0.95
CA ILE A 500 14.43 15.21 1.49
C ILE A 500 12.92 15.63 1.71
N PRO A 501 11.91 15.46 0.80
CA PRO A 501 10.50 15.79 1.10
C PRO A 501 9.77 14.60 1.75
N ASN A 502 9.95 13.40 1.17
CA ASN A 502 9.33 12.18 1.65
C ASN A 502 10.15 11.59 2.85
N GLY A 503 11.27 12.22 3.27
CA GLY A 503 12.03 11.92 4.52
C GLY A 503 13.44 11.30 4.35
N GLN A 504 13.93 10.57 5.37
CA GLN A 504 15.24 9.89 5.41
C GLN A 504 15.32 8.62 6.27
N TYR A 505 14.39 7.67 6.05
CA TYR A 505 14.12 6.52 6.92
C TYR A 505 15.34 5.75 7.48
N GLN A 506 16.39 5.47 6.69
CA GLN A 506 17.51 4.65 7.17
C GLN A 506 18.40 5.42 8.15
N ILE A 507 18.57 6.73 7.92
CA ILE A 507 19.29 7.65 8.83
C ILE A 507 18.52 7.74 10.16
N ASP A 508 17.20 7.95 10.08
CA ASP A 508 16.32 8.06 11.25
C ASP A 508 16.25 6.74 12.06
N THR A 509 16.32 5.59 11.40
CA THR A 509 16.30 4.26 12.03
C THR A 509 17.65 3.87 12.65
N ALA A 510 18.76 4.28 12.05
CA ALA A 510 20.10 3.96 12.55
C ALA A 510 20.47 4.76 13.80
N LEU A 511 20.04 6.02 13.93
CA LEU A 511 20.39 6.90 15.06
C LEU A 511 20.03 6.31 16.45
N PRO A 512 18.81 5.79 16.71
CA PRO A 512 18.49 5.14 17.98
C PRO A 512 19.34 3.90 18.30
N LEU A 513 19.79 3.14 17.28
CA LEU A 513 20.64 1.97 17.49
C LEU A 513 22.04 2.37 17.94
N ILE A 514 22.59 3.47 17.41
CA ILE A 514 23.87 4.05 17.87
C ILE A 514 23.74 4.51 19.33
N GLU A 515 22.64 5.17 19.70
CA GLU A 515 22.38 5.58 21.09
C GLU A 515 22.20 4.39 22.04
N ALA A 516 21.59 3.29 21.57
CA ALA A 516 21.44 2.05 22.33
C ALA A 516 22.75 1.29 22.55
N GLY A 517 23.72 1.41 21.64
CA GLY A 517 25.07 0.84 21.80
C GLY A 517 25.70 0.20 20.56
N LEU A 518 25.11 0.34 19.38
CA LEU A 518 25.70 -0.09 18.10
C LEU A 518 26.92 0.79 17.76
N THR A 519 28.04 0.53 18.42
CA THR A 519 29.32 1.20 18.15
C THR A 519 30.05 0.58 16.96
N ARG A 520 31.02 1.30 16.36
CA ARG A 520 31.86 0.77 15.27
C ARG A 520 32.49 -0.60 15.61
N GLU A 521 32.99 -0.81 16.84
CA GLU A 521 33.54 -2.10 17.29
C GLU A 521 32.49 -3.24 17.35
N VAL A 522 31.21 -2.91 17.55
CA VAL A 522 30.09 -3.87 17.54
C VAL A 522 29.65 -4.17 16.10
N TYR A 523 29.56 -3.14 15.25
CA TYR A 523 29.25 -3.29 13.82
C TYR A 523 30.31 -4.13 13.09
N GLU A 524 31.59 -3.82 13.26
CA GLU A 524 32.72 -4.56 12.66
C GLU A 524 32.76 -6.02 13.14
N GLN A 525 32.38 -6.31 14.39
CA GLN A 525 32.31 -7.68 14.91
C GLN A 525 31.06 -8.42 14.40
N LEU A 526 29.91 -7.74 14.25
CA LEU A 526 28.68 -8.35 13.74
C LEU A 526 28.86 -8.90 12.32
N ALA A 527 29.56 -8.17 11.46
CA ALA A 527 29.91 -8.63 10.11
C ALA A 527 30.76 -9.91 10.13
N VAL A 528 31.76 -9.97 11.01
CA VAL A 528 32.64 -11.14 11.21
C VAL A 528 31.87 -12.35 11.77
N ASP A 529 30.83 -12.12 12.57
CA ASP A 529 30.02 -13.17 13.19
C ASP A 529 28.87 -13.65 12.26
N ALA A 530 28.34 -12.79 11.39
CA ALA A 530 27.25 -13.12 10.45
C ALA A 530 27.67 -14.09 9.34
N GLN A 531 28.77 -13.77 8.65
CA GLN A 531 29.22 -14.46 7.45
C GLN A 531 29.41 -15.99 7.62
N PRO A 532 30.09 -16.51 8.66
CA PRO A 532 30.28 -17.95 8.82
C PRO A 532 28.97 -18.69 9.12
N VAL A 533 27.99 -18.05 9.77
CA VAL A 533 26.70 -18.67 10.10
C VAL A 533 25.86 -18.83 8.83
N LEU A 534 25.77 -17.80 8.00
CA LEU A 534 24.97 -17.83 6.77
C LEU A 534 25.65 -18.61 5.64
N ALA A 535 26.98 -18.62 5.59
CA ALA A 535 27.73 -19.54 4.75
C ALA A 535 27.48 -21.01 5.16
N THR A 536 27.40 -21.30 6.46
CA THR A 536 27.08 -22.65 6.97
C THR A 536 25.65 -23.07 6.62
N GLU A 537 24.68 -22.16 6.66
CA GLU A 537 23.30 -22.41 6.22
C GLU A 537 23.27 -22.82 4.74
N LEU A 538 23.80 -21.98 3.85
CA LEU A 538 23.77 -22.25 2.41
C LEU A 538 24.54 -23.55 2.06
N ASP A 539 25.73 -23.78 2.63
CA ASP A 539 26.45 -25.05 2.43
C ASP A 539 25.67 -26.26 2.94
N THR A 540 24.96 -26.15 4.08
CA THR A 540 24.13 -27.25 4.61
C THR A 540 22.95 -27.54 3.70
N ILE A 541 22.31 -26.52 3.11
CA ILE A 541 21.24 -26.69 2.12
C ILE A 541 21.77 -27.38 0.87
N PHE A 542 22.93 -26.97 0.35
CA PHE A 542 23.60 -27.64 -0.76
C PHE A 542 23.96 -29.11 -0.43
N GLU A 543 24.49 -29.40 0.76
CA GLU A 543 24.82 -30.78 1.17
C GLU A 543 23.58 -31.67 1.40
N ALA A 544 22.50 -31.11 1.96
CA ALA A 544 21.27 -31.85 2.29
C ALA A 544 20.43 -32.18 1.05
N THR A 545 20.33 -31.22 0.11
CA THR A 545 19.62 -31.40 -1.16
C THR A 545 20.45 -32.16 -2.20
N GLY A 546 21.78 -32.06 -2.12
CA GLY A 546 22.69 -32.50 -3.18
C GLY A 546 22.70 -31.57 -4.40
N ALA A 547 22.18 -30.36 -4.27
CA ALA A 547 22.15 -29.37 -5.35
C ALA A 547 23.56 -28.87 -5.74
N GLU A 548 23.67 -28.42 -6.99
CA GLU A 548 24.84 -27.75 -7.56
C GLU A 548 24.55 -26.26 -7.83
N VAL A 549 23.27 -25.87 -7.85
CA VAL A 549 22.77 -24.49 -7.91
C VAL A 549 21.46 -24.38 -7.11
N LEU A 550 21.25 -23.28 -6.38
CA LEU A 550 19.97 -22.98 -5.73
C LEU A 550 19.16 -21.99 -6.58
N VAL A 551 17.83 -22.04 -6.46
CA VAL A 551 16.88 -21.28 -7.29
C VAL A 551 15.91 -20.51 -6.41
N SER A 552 15.79 -19.20 -6.63
CA SER A 552 14.89 -18.30 -5.89
C SER A 552 14.15 -17.33 -6.83
N MET A 553 12.97 -16.88 -6.41
CA MET A 553 12.15 -15.89 -7.08
C MET A 553 12.67 -14.47 -6.85
N VAL A 554 12.88 -13.72 -7.94
CA VAL A 554 13.35 -12.32 -7.95
C VAL A 554 14.61 -12.12 -7.11
N ASN A 555 14.50 -11.75 -5.84
CA ASN A 555 15.61 -11.57 -4.92
C ASN A 555 15.21 -11.94 -3.47
N GLU A 556 14.31 -12.91 -3.27
CA GLU A 556 13.80 -13.26 -1.93
C GLU A 556 14.93 -13.52 -0.93
N HIS A 557 15.88 -14.39 -1.33
CA HIS A 557 17.00 -14.81 -0.49
C HIS A 557 18.22 -13.88 -0.55
N SER A 558 18.06 -12.60 -0.93
CA SER A 558 19.22 -11.72 -1.20
C SER A 558 20.00 -11.26 0.02
N SER A 559 19.40 -11.26 1.21
CA SER A 559 20.14 -11.07 2.47
C SER A 559 20.98 -12.30 2.83
N TYR A 560 20.66 -13.49 2.32
CA TYR A 560 21.39 -14.72 2.63
C TYR A 560 22.67 -14.82 1.81
N TYR A 561 22.58 -14.75 0.48
CA TYR A 561 23.76 -14.94 -0.36
C TYR A 561 24.77 -13.77 -0.20
N ALA A 562 24.30 -12.53 -0.06
CA ALA A 562 25.18 -11.37 0.11
C ALA A 562 25.93 -11.41 1.45
N LEU A 563 25.23 -11.60 2.58
CA LEU A 563 25.90 -11.72 3.89
C LEU A 563 26.79 -12.96 4.03
N ALA A 564 26.60 -13.99 3.19
CA ALA A 564 27.45 -15.19 3.15
C ALA A 564 28.63 -15.08 2.16
N GLY A 565 28.61 -14.12 1.23
CA GLY A 565 29.57 -13.98 0.14
C GLY A 565 29.41 -14.97 -1.01
N TYR A 566 28.17 -15.36 -1.30
CA TYR A 566 27.81 -16.36 -2.32
C TYR A 566 27.37 -15.66 -3.64
N PRO A 567 27.87 -16.08 -4.81
CA PRO A 567 27.50 -15.49 -6.08
C PRO A 567 26.05 -15.79 -6.46
N ALA A 568 25.34 -14.80 -7.00
CA ALA A 568 23.97 -14.91 -7.48
C ALA A 568 23.79 -14.21 -8.83
N ILE A 569 22.91 -14.73 -9.69
CA ILE A 569 22.59 -14.13 -10.99
C ILE A 569 21.11 -14.26 -11.30
N THR A 570 20.48 -13.16 -11.73
CA THR A 570 19.09 -13.16 -12.19
C THR A 570 19.00 -13.25 -13.70
N VAL A 571 18.01 -13.99 -14.21
CA VAL A 571 17.72 -14.16 -15.63
C VAL A 571 16.24 -13.83 -15.88
N PRO A 572 15.89 -13.06 -16.93
CA PRO A 572 14.51 -12.70 -17.24
C PRO A 572 13.58 -13.91 -17.44
N LEU A 573 12.39 -13.82 -16.85
CA LEU A 573 11.32 -14.82 -16.89
C LEU A 573 10.08 -14.29 -17.65
N GLY A 574 10.34 -13.42 -18.62
CA GLY A 574 9.32 -12.75 -19.43
C GLY A 574 8.55 -11.68 -18.65
N LEU A 575 7.32 -11.41 -19.12
CA LEU A 575 6.39 -10.49 -18.47
C LEU A 575 5.42 -11.24 -17.55
N ARG A 576 5.03 -10.59 -16.45
CA ARG A 576 3.91 -10.93 -15.57
C ARG A 576 2.55 -10.70 -16.24
N ALA A 577 1.48 -11.16 -15.60
CA ALA A 577 0.10 -10.90 -15.99
C ALA A 577 -0.22 -9.38 -16.07
N ASN A 578 0.37 -8.57 -15.18
CA ASN A 578 0.26 -7.11 -15.20
C ASN A 578 1.18 -6.40 -16.22
N GLY A 579 1.93 -7.15 -17.04
CA GLY A 579 2.81 -6.60 -18.09
C GLY A 579 4.17 -6.10 -17.60
N ALA A 580 4.46 -6.16 -16.30
CA ALA A 580 5.78 -5.85 -15.76
C ALA A 580 6.79 -6.99 -15.98
N PRO A 581 8.10 -6.72 -16.12
CA PRO A 581 9.12 -7.77 -16.13
C PRO A 581 9.22 -8.51 -14.79
N THR A 582 9.75 -9.73 -14.83
CA THR A 582 10.22 -10.44 -13.64
C THR A 582 11.38 -11.38 -13.98
N GLY A 583 12.12 -11.83 -12.98
CA GLY A 583 13.29 -12.71 -13.13
C GLY A 583 13.32 -13.86 -12.14
N VAL A 584 14.08 -14.90 -12.49
CA VAL A 584 14.48 -16.00 -11.61
C VAL A 584 15.96 -15.85 -11.28
N THR A 585 16.32 -16.11 -10.03
CA THR A 585 17.70 -15.95 -9.55
C THR A 585 18.31 -17.29 -9.19
N LEU A 586 19.49 -17.54 -9.74
CA LEU A 586 20.31 -18.71 -9.48
C LEU A 586 21.43 -18.32 -8.51
N ILE A 587 21.66 -19.12 -7.48
CA ILE A 587 22.70 -18.89 -6.46
C ILE A 587 23.70 -20.05 -6.54
N GLY A 588 24.97 -19.72 -6.72
CA GLY A 588 26.10 -20.67 -6.76
C GLY A 588 26.89 -20.66 -5.45
N LYS A 589 27.94 -21.47 -5.36
CA LYS A 589 28.89 -21.43 -4.23
C LYS A 589 30.03 -20.43 -4.48
N PRO A 590 30.69 -19.92 -3.43
CA PRO A 590 31.82 -19.00 -3.58
C PRO A 590 32.91 -19.52 -4.52
N GLY A 591 33.26 -18.70 -5.52
CA GLY A 591 34.26 -19.00 -6.54
C GLY A 591 33.79 -19.94 -7.66
N GLN A 592 32.49 -20.27 -7.73
CA GLN A 592 31.88 -20.99 -8.86
C GLN A 592 31.21 -20.06 -9.89
N ASP A 593 31.55 -18.76 -9.91
CA ASP A 593 31.00 -17.72 -10.79
C ASP A 593 30.90 -18.14 -12.27
N ALA A 594 31.94 -18.78 -12.80
CA ALA A 594 31.97 -19.28 -14.18
C ALA A 594 31.02 -20.45 -14.45
N GLU A 595 30.74 -21.26 -13.42
CA GLU A 595 29.81 -22.38 -13.47
C GLU A 595 28.37 -21.89 -13.34
N LEU A 596 28.14 -20.94 -12.43
CA LEU A 596 26.86 -20.24 -12.28
C LEU A 596 26.46 -19.48 -13.56
N LEU A 597 27.40 -18.80 -14.21
CA LEU A 597 27.18 -18.18 -15.53
C LEU A 597 26.85 -19.22 -16.61
N ALA A 598 27.43 -20.41 -16.56
CA ALA A 598 27.07 -21.50 -17.48
C ALA A 598 25.64 -22.01 -17.23
N TYR A 599 25.24 -22.18 -15.96
CA TYR A 599 23.86 -22.57 -15.59
C TYR A 599 22.83 -21.50 -15.99
N ALA A 600 23.13 -20.22 -15.73
CA ALA A 600 22.29 -19.09 -16.14
C ALA A 600 22.15 -19.00 -17.67
N TYR A 601 23.22 -19.22 -18.42
CA TYR A 601 23.19 -19.26 -19.88
C TYR A 601 22.37 -20.46 -20.39
N ALA A 602 22.50 -21.64 -19.81
CA ALA A 602 21.65 -22.77 -20.15
C ALA A 602 20.15 -22.49 -19.87
N PHE A 603 19.82 -21.78 -18.79
CA PHE A 603 18.45 -21.34 -18.50
C PHE A 603 17.95 -20.29 -19.51
N GLU A 604 18.77 -19.29 -19.83
CA GLU A 604 18.48 -18.26 -20.84
C GLU A 604 18.20 -18.89 -22.22
N GLN A 605 19.06 -19.80 -22.67
CA GLN A 605 18.94 -20.46 -23.98
C GLN A 605 17.81 -21.51 -24.03
N ALA A 606 17.40 -22.07 -22.89
CA ALA A 606 16.24 -22.97 -22.80
C ALA A 606 14.90 -22.22 -22.75
N SER A 607 14.88 -21.02 -22.17
CA SER A 607 13.66 -20.20 -22.00
C SER A 607 13.42 -19.23 -23.17
N MET A 608 14.46 -18.55 -23.65
CA MET A 608 14.40 -17.47 -24.64
C MET A 608 13.46 -16.31 -24.25
N LEU A 609 13.21 -16.11 -22.95
CA LEU A 609 12.23 -15.13 -22.41
C LEU A 609 12.78 -13.70 -22.26
N LYS A 610 13.63 -13.25 -23.21
CA LYS A 610 14.12 -11.86 -23.28
C LYS A 610 12.93 -10.90 -23.33
N VAL A 611 12.93 -9.91 -22.44
CA VAL A 611 11.99 -8.78 -22.49
C VAL A 611 12.61 -7.64 -23.32
N THR A 612 11.79 -6.81 -23.96
CA THR A 612 12.25 -5.61 -24.66
C THR A 612 11.20 -4.51 -24.47
N PRO A 613 11.59 -3.29 -24.04
CA PRO A 613 10.65 -2.22 -23.76
C PRO A 613 10.10 -1.56 -25.02
N ASP A 614 8.83 -1.16 -24.99
CA ASP A 614 8.26 -0.21 -25.95
C ASP A 614 8.51 1.21 -25.45
N LEU A 615 9.68 1.76 -25.81
CA LEU A 615 10.09 3.08 -25.37
C LEU A 615 9.25 4.21 -25.96
N ASP A 616 8.63 4.03 -27.13
CA ASP A 616 7.70 5.03 -27.64
C ASP A 616 6.43 5.05 -26.78
N ALA A 617 5.92 3.89 -26.36
CA ALA A 617 4.79 3.81 -25.43
C ALA A 617 5.14 4.33 -24.03
N VAL A 618 6.34 4.09 -23.52
CA VAL A 618 6.76 4.64 -22.21
C VAL A 618 7.11 6.13 -22.30
N MET A 619 7.66 6.64 -23.39
CA MET A 619 7.78 8.09 -23.59
C MET A 619 6.41 8.76 -23.71
N GLN A 620 5.39 8.10 -24.26
CA GLN A 620 4.01 8.59 -24.21
C GLN A 620 3.45 8.61 -22.76
N GLN A 621 4.02 7.82 -21.83
CA GLN A 621 3.71 7.85 -20.40
C GLN A 621 4.59 8.84 -19.61
N THR A 622 5.81 9.15 -20.04
CA THR A 622 6.78 9.96 -19.24
C THR A 622 7.11 11.34 -19.81
N ALA A 623 7.02 11.55 -21.13
CA ALA A 623 6.54 12.84 -21.66
C ALA A 623 5.03 13.02 -21.40
N GLY A 624 4.36 11.92 -20.98
CA GLY A 624 3.16 11.91 -20.16
C GLY A 624 3.35 12.40 -18.71
N GLY A 625 4.51 12.95 -18.34
CA GLY A 625 4.57 14.05 -17.37
C GLY A 625 3.78 15.23 -17.96
N SER A 626 2.46 15.21 -17.77
CA SER A 626 1.53 15.33 -18.89
C SER A 626 1.34 16.74 -19.47
N THR A 627 2.34 17.19 -20.23
CA THR A 627 2.05 17.69 -21.57
C THR A 627 1.83 16.52 -22.54
N THR A 628 0.75 15.78 -22.31
CA THR A 628 -0.17 15.64 -23.45
C THR A 628 -0.35 17.03 -24.07
N SER A 629 -0.56 17.09 -25.39
CA SER A 629 -1.52 18.09 -25.81
C SER A 629 -2.84 17.67 -25.18
N VAL A 630 -3.15 18.19 -23.99
CA VAL A 630 -4.50 18.28 -23.43
C VAL A 630 -5.36 18.72 -24.60
N ALA A 631 -6.17 17.82 -25.17
CA ALA A 631 -6.29 17.70 -26.64
C ALA A 631 -7.05 18.85 -27.32
N GLU A 632 -6.37 20.01 -27.40
CA GLU A 632 -6.88 21.33 -26.97
C GLU A 632 -8.30 21.23 -26.41
N SER A 633 -8.41 20.59 -25.24
CA SER A 633 -9.66 19.98 -24.75
C SER A 633 -10.79 20.99 -24.83
N THR A 634 -11.79 20.74 -25.69
CA THR A 634 -12.79 21.76 -26.09
C THR A 634 -13.81 22.12 -25.01
N PHE A 635 -13.51 21.68 -23.78
CA PHE A 635 -14.02 22.14 -22.51
C PHE A 635 -13.79 23.66 -22.31
N GLY A 636 -14.61 24.29 -21.47
CA GLY A 636 -14.64 25.73 -21.26
C GLY A 636 -13.43 26.29 -20.49
N GLU A 637 -13.29 27.62 -20.48
CA GLU A 637 -12.16 28.35 -19.88
C GLU A 637 -11.92 28.09 -18.37
N ALA A 638 -12.87 27.46 -17.67
CA ALA A 638 -12.77 27.03 -16.28
C ALA A 638 -12.10 25.65 -16.08
N TRP A 639 -11.98 24.83 -17.13
CA TRP A 639 -11.36 23.51 -17.10
C TRP A 639 -9.85 23.60 -17.33
N LYS A 640 -9.07 23.02 -16.43
CA LYS A 640 -7.64 22.75 -16.62
C LYS A 640 -7.41 21.24 -16.47
N SER A 641 -7.17 20.51 -17.56
CA SER A 641 -6.78 19.10 -17.43
C SER A 641 -5.52 18.96 -16.58
N VAL A 642 -5.45 17.86 -15.83
CA VAL A 642 -4.29 17.44 -15.07
C VAL A 642 -4.05 15.95 -15.30
N ASP A 643 -2.90 15.45 -14.85
CA ASP A 643 -2.70 14.01 -14.77
C ASP A 643 -3.71 13.42 -13.77
N CYS A 644 -4.36 12.31 -14.13
CA CYS A 644 -5.23 11.56 -13.23
C CYS A 644 -4.48 11.14 -11.94
N ALA A 645 -3.20 10.79 -12.05
CA ALA A 645 -2.37 10.45 -10.90
C ALA A 645 -2.12 11.64 -9.94
N SER A 646 -2.30 12.89 -10.42
CA SER A 646 -2.16 14.10 -9.58
C SER A 646 -3.43 14.48 -8.80
N ILE A 647 -4.49 13.68 -8.93
CA ILE A 647 -5.74 13.75 -8.16
C ILE A 647 -6.15 12.34 -7.66
N ASP A 648 -5.14 11.50 -7.39
CA ASP A 648 -5.23 10.18 -6.76
C ASP A 648 -6.15 9.16 -7.49
N VAL A 649 -6.31 9.33 -8.81
CA VAL A 649 -7.01 8.38 -9.68
C VAL A 649 -6.04 7.33 -10.20
N ALA A 650 -6.33 6.07 -9.89
CA ALA A 650 -5.55 4.92 -10.34
C ALA A 650 -5.42 4.84 -11.88
N SER A 651 -4.24 4.42 -12.34
CA SER A 651 -3.84 4.42 -13.76
C SER A 651 -4.75 3.57 -14.67
N THR A 652 -5.41 2.56 -14.12
CA THR A 652 -6.40 1.72 -14.80
C THR A 652 -7.70 2.45 -15.16
N VAL A 653 -8.12 3.46 -14.39
CA VAL A 653 -9.19 4.39 -14.79
C VAL A 653 -8.64 5.55 -15.62
N ALA A 654 -7.42 6.02 -15.35
CA ALA A 654 -6.79 7.09 -16.14
C ALA A 654 -6.74 6.78 -17.65
N ALA A 655 -6.59 5.49 -18.02
CA ALA A 655 -6.63 5.04 -19.40
C ALA A 655 -7.98 5.23 -20.14
N VAL A 656 -9.06 5.53 -19.41
CA VAL A 656 -10.44 5.68 -19.95
C VAL A 656 -11.16 6.95 -19.44
N ALA A 657 -10.43 7.88 -18.82
CA ALA A 657 -11.01 9.06 -18.17
C ALA A 657 -10.31 10.38 -18.55
N ASP A 658 -11.10 11.45 -18.70
CA ASP A 658 -10.61 12.83 -18.73
C ASP A 658 -10.54 13.38 -17.29
N CYS A 659 -9.33 13.70 -16.83
CA CYS A 659 -9.07 14.25 -15.49
C CYS A 659 -8.72 15.74 -15.53
N GLY A 660 -9.21 16.52 -14.58
CA GLY A 660 -9.00 17.96 -14.56
C GLY A 660 -9.33 18.65 -13.24
N LEU A 661 -8.86 19.88 -13.12
CA LEU A 661 -9.26 20.84 -12.10
C LEU A 661 -10.23 21.84 -12.71
N VAL A 662 -11.45 21.92 -12.21
CA VAL A 662 -12.41 22.98 -12.54
C VAL A 662 -12.22 24.13 -11.55
N THR A 663 -11.99 25.34 -12.07
CA THR A 663 -11.84 26.55 -11.26
C THR A 663 -13.20 27.25 -11.11
N VAL A 664 -13.67 27.40 -9.87
CA VAL A 664 -15.00 27.97 -9.53
C VAL A 664 -14.88 29.14 -8.54
N PRO A 665 -15.88 30.03 -8.44
CA PRO A 665 -15.90 31.07 -7.42
C PRO A 665 -15.94 30.50 -5.99
N ALA A 666 -15.18 31.11 -5.09
CA ALA A 666 -15.18 30.73 -3.67
C ALA A 666 -16.54 31.00 -3.00
N ASN A 667 -17.21 32.11 -3.34
CA ASN A 667 -18.60 32.38 -2.98
C ASN A 667 -19.24 33.33 -4.02
N ARG A 668 -20.37 32.93 -4.58
CA ARG A 668 -21.14 33.67 -5.60
C ARG A 668 -22.14 34.64 -4.96
N ALA A 669 -22.72 34.28 -3.81
CA ALA A 669 -23.71 35.07 -3.09
C ALA A 669 -23.18 36.45 -2.61
N ASN A 670 -21.93 36.53 -2.15
CA ASN A 670 -21.23 37.74 -1.73
C ASN A 670 -20.46 38.42 -2.89
N GLY A 671 -20.24 37.69 -3.99
CA GLY A 671 -19.57 38.17 -5.20
C GLY A 671 -18.04 38.24 -5.05
N SER A 672 -17.43 37.19 -4.47
CA SER A 672 -15.99 37.13 -4.23
C SER A 672 -15.17 37.05 -5.52
N ASP A 673 -14.05 37.79 -5.57
CA ASP A 673 -13.01 37.65 -6.59
C ASP A 673 -12.08 36.44 -6.30
N GLN A 674 -12.24 35.74 -5.17
CA GLN A 674 -11.47 34.54 -4.81
C GLN A 674 -12.01 33.31 -5.56
N LEU A 675 -11.11 32.45 -6.00
CA LEU A 675 -11.40 31.22 -6.74
C LEU A 675 -10.89 30.02 -5.94
N ILE A 676 -11.57 28.88 -6.09
CA ILE A 676 -11.15 27.57 -5.60
C ILE A 676 -11.07 26.58 -6.78
N GLN A 677 -10.39 25.45 -6.59
CA GLN A 677 -10.28 24.41 -7.62
C GLN A 677 -10.84 23.08 -7.12
N LEU A 678 -11.53 22.37 -8.01
CA LEU A 678 -12.16 21.08 -7.76
C LEU A 678 -11.61 20.02 -8.72
N ALA A 679 -11.03 18.93 -8.21
CA ALA A 679 -10.73 17.75 -9.00
C ALA A 679 -12.00 17.10 -9.57
N VAL A 680 -11.98 16.78 -10.86
CA VAL A 680 -13.09 16.19 -11.61
C VAL A 680 -12.54 15.09 -12.53
N VAL A 681 -13.29 13.98 -12.59
CA VAL A 681 -12.95 12.77 -13.37
C VAL A 681 -14.16 12.39 -14.19
N ARG A 682 -14.05 12.48 -15.52
CA ARG A 682 -15.06 12.01 -16.48
C ARG A 682 -14.60 10.68 -17.06
N ILE A 683 -15.26 9.57 -16.71
CA ILE A 683 -15.06 8.27 -17.38
C ILE A 683 -15.95 8.23 -18.63
N ASN A 684 -15.35 7.92 -19.78
CA ASN A 684 -15.99 8.08 -21.08
C ASN A 684 -16.76 6.82 -21.50
N SER A 685 -17.99 7.02 -22.00
CA SER A 685 -18.84 5.97 -22.53
C SER A 685 -18.26 5.37 -23.82
N PRO A 686 -18.34 4.04 -24.04
CA PRO A 686 -18.00 3.42 -25.32
C PRO A 686 -19.06 3.64 -26.41
N SER A 687 -20.15 4.38 -26.14
CA SER A 687 -21.19 4.70 -27.12
C SER A 687 -20.72 5.73 -28.15
N GLU A 688 -21.05 5.53 -29.44
CA GLU A 688 -20.85 6.57 -30.49
C GLU A 688 -21.79 7.79 -30.30
N SER A 689 -22.77 7.71 -29.39
CA SER A 689 -23.71 8.79 -29.05
C SER A 689 -24.30 8.52 -27.65
N PRO A 690 -23.59 8.89 -26.56
CA PRO A 690 -24.12 8.73 -25.22
C PRO A 690 -25.32 9.65 -24.95
N GLY A 691 -26.12 9.29 -23.95
CA GLY A 691 -27.12 10.17 -23.34
C GLY A 691 -26.48 11.24 -22.45
N ALA A 692 -27.27 11.98 -21.69
CA ALA A 692 -26.72 12.94 -20.73
C ALA A 692 -25.83 12.23 -19.68
N PRO A 693 -24.67 12.80 -19.32
CA PRO A 693 -23.73 12.20 -18.37
C PRO A 693 -24.34 12.04 -16.98
N VAL A 694 -23.96 10.97 -16.27
CA VAL A 694 -24.31 10.75 -14.87
C VAL A 694 -23.30 11.49 -13.98
N PHE A 695 -23.74 12.55 -13.31
CA PHE A 695 -22.94 13.28 -12.31
C PHE A 695 -23.19 12.67 -10.93
N LEU A 696 -22.16 12.10 -10.30
CA LEU A 696 -22.27 11.46 -8.98
C LEU A 696 -21.93 12.46 -7.85
N GLY A 697 -22.94 12.90 -7.10
CA GLY A 697 -22.76 13.59 -5.83
C GLY A 697 -22.61 12.59 -4.68
N THR A 698 -21.45 12.58 -4.02
CA THR A 698 -21.13 11.66 -2.93
C THR A 698 -21.76 12.02 -1.58
N GLY A 699 -21.74 11.06 -0.65
CA GLY A 699 -22.27 11.21 0.70
C GLY A 699 -21.32 11.85 1.70
N GLY A 700 -21.91 12.54 2.69
CA GLY A 700 -21.25 13.37 3.70
C GLY A 700 -20.67 14.68 3.13
N PRO A 701 -20.97 15.86 3.73
CA PRO A 701 -20.09 17.00 3.54
C PRO A 701 -18.73 16.64 4.15
N GLY A 702 -17.64 16.94 3.44
CA GLY A 702 -16.31 16.43 3.78
C GLY A 702 -15.90 15.15 3.04
N GLY A 703 -16.84 14.40 2.45
CA GLY A 703 -16.55 13.09 1.84
C GLY A 703 -15.78 13.15 0.52
N TYR A 704 -14.60 12.51 0.44
CA TYR A 704 -13.77 12.45 -0.77
C TYR A 704 -14.53 11.90 -1.98
N GLY A 705 -14.85 12.79 -2.92
CA GLY A 705 -15.70 12.51 -4.07
C GLY A 705 -15.16 11.46 -5.04
N LEU A 706 -13.83 11.32 -5.13
CA LEU A 706 -13.18 10.38 -6.04
C LEU A 706 -12.85 9.02 -5.38
N LEU A 707 -13.13 8.83 -4.09
CA LEU A 707 -12.93 7.55 -3.38
C LEU A 707 -13.67 6.38 -4.05
N ARG A 708 -14.83 6.65 -4.66
CA ARG A 708 -15.62 5.65 -5.40
C ARG A 708 -15.01 5.32 -6.78
N VAL A 709 -14.12 6.15 -7.33
CA VAL A 709 -13.31 5.82 -8.51
C VAL A 709 -12.22 4.81 -8.15
N GLN A 710 -11.56 5.03 -7.00
CA GLN A 710 -10.53 4.14 -6.45
C GLN A 710 -11.12 2.78 -6.06
N LYS A 711 -12.14 2.76 -5.19
CA LYS A 711 -12.81 1.54 -4.71
C LYS A 711 -13.50 0.69 -5.78
N ALA A 712 -13.67 1.21 -7.00
CA ALA A 712 -14.21 0.44 -8.12
C ALA A 712 -13.20 -0.58 -8.68
N LEU A 713 -11.93 -0.54 -8.25
CA LEU A 713 -10.82 -1.31 -8.81
C LEU A 713 -10.24 -2.37 -7.86
N ASP A 714 -10.59 -2.35 -6.57
CA ASP A 714 -10.02 -3.22 -5.52
C ASP A 714 -10.55 -4.68 -5.56
N GLY A 715 -10.62 -5.27 -6.76
CA GLY A 715 -10.76 -6.72 -7.00
C GLY A 715 -12.18 -7.30 -7.04
N LEU A 716 -13.15 -6.80 -6.25
CA LEU A 716 -14.48 -7.41 -6.16
C LEU A 716 -15.64 -6.39 -6.22
N ASN A 717 -16.61 -6.67 -7.10
CA ASN A 717 -17.85 -5.92 -7.33
C ASN A 717 -17.69 -4.48 -7.87
N TRP A 718 -17.18 -4.34 -9.10
CA TRP A 718 -17.72 -3.32 -10.02
C TRP A 718 -19.19 -3.67 -10.30
N PRO A 719 -20.19 -2.95 -9.77
CA PRO A 719 -21.58 -3.44 -9.80
C PRO A 719 -22.16 -3.35 -11.21
N ALA A 720 -23.09 -4.25 -11.56
CA ALA A 720 -23.63 -4.36 -12.92
C ALA A 720 -24.26 -3.03 -13.43
N THR A 721 -24.82 -2.21 -12.52
CA THR A 721 -25.26 -0.83 -12.78
C THR A 721 -24.22 0.02 -13.48
N HIS A 722 -22.98 -0.02 -13.00
CA HIS A 722 -21.96 0.95 -13.40
C HIS A 722 -21.49 0.64 -14.81
N ALA A 723 -21.33 -0.64 -15.15
CA ALA A 723 -21.10 -1.08 -16.53
C ALA A 723 -22.31 -0.80 -17.44
N ALA A 724 -23.54 -1.00 -16.96
CA ALA A 724 -24.77 -0.80 -17.75
C ALA A 724 -25.05 0.69 -18.05
N LEU A 725 -24.89 1.58 -17.06
CA LEU A 725 -25.00 3.02 -17.27
C LEU A 725 -23.84 3.54 -18.11
N LEU A 726 -22.58 3.16 -17.81
CA LEU A 726 -21.41 3.62 -18.57
C LEU A 726 -21.50 3.23 -20.06
N ALA A 727 -22.11 2.08 -20.39
CA ALA A 727 -22.33 1.65 -21.77
C ALA A 727 -23.13 2.65 -22.63
N ASN A 728 -23.96 3.50 -22.02
CA ASN A 728 -24.82 4.49 -22.70
C ASN A 728 -24.58 5.95 -22.25
N HIS A 729 -23.91 6.21 -21.13
CA HIS A 729 -23.73 7.55 -20.53
C HIS A 729 -22.29 7.74 -20.03
N ASP A 730 -21.70 8.92 -20.22
CA ASP A 730 -20.45 9.27 -19.53
C ASP A 730 -20.70 9.36 -18.02
N TRP A 731 -19.70 9.06 -17.19
CA TRP A 731 -19.77 9.19 -15.73
C TRP A 731 -18.87 10.32 -15.26
N VAL A 732 -19.39 11.26 -14.48
CA VAL A 732 -18.63 12.38 -13.92
C VAL A 732 -18.62 12.29 -12.39
N PHE A 733 -17.44 12.02 -11.86
CA PHE A 733 -17.11 12.12 -10.44
C PHE A 733 -16.45 13.48 -10.20
N PHE A 734 -16.74 14.11 -9.07
CA PHE A 734 -16.13 15.39 -8.69
C PHE A 734 -15.87 15.43 -7.20
N THR A 735 -14.78 16.11 -6.79
CA THR A 735 -14.57 16.47 -5.40
C THR A 735 -15.53 17.58 -5.00
N GLN A 736 -16.04 17.53 -3.77
CA GLN A 736 -16.80 18.64 -3.19
C GLN A 736 -15.81 19.75 -2.76
N ARG A 737 -16.27 21.01 -2.70
CA ARG A 737 -15.41 22.13 -2.26
C ARG A 737 -14.83 21.85 -0.87
N GLY A 738 -13.52 22.08 -0.71
CA GLY A 738 -12.84 21.81 0.56
C GLY A 738 -12.65 20.33 0.92
N THR A 739 -13.08 19.38 0.08
CA THR A 739 -12.81 17.94 0.30
C THR A 739 -11.57 17.47 -0.46
N HIS A 740 -11.13 16.23 -0.24
CA HIS A 740 -9.84 15.76 -0.74
C HIS A 740 -9.69 15.92 -2.26
N GLY A 741 -8.58 16.55 -2.69
CA GLY A 741 -8.36 16.95 -4.08
C GLY A 741 -8.99 18.28 -4.49
N ALA A 742 -9.59 19.04 -3.56
CA ALA A 742 -9.93 20.45 -3.75
C ALA A 742 -8.75 21.36 -3.36
N ASN A 743 -8.78 22.62 -3.80
CA ASN A 743 -7.84 23.65 -3.37
C ASN A 743 -8.58 24.95 -3.00
N PRO A 744 -8.58 25.38 -1.73
CA PRO A 744 -7.97 24.72 -0.57
C PRO A 744 -8.73 23.45 -0.14
N GLU A 745 -8.07 22.61 0.64
CA GLU A 745 -8.63 21.42 1.29
C GLU A 745 -8.83 21.69 2.78
N LEU A 746 -10.00 21.33 3.33
CA LEU A 746 -10.47 21.69 4.67
C LEU A 746 -10.39 20.48 5.62
N ASN A 747 -9.19 19.93 5.76
CA ASN A 747 -8.87 18.89 6.75
C ASN A 747 -8.59 19.52 8.12
N CYS A 748 -8.69 18.73 9.20
CA CYS A 748 -8.34 19.21 10.54
C CYS A 748 -7.67 18.10 11.37
N PRO A 749 -6.38 17.77 11.08
CA PRO A 749 -5.69 16.64 11.69
C PRO A 749 -5.65 16.67 13.23
N THR A 750 -5.70 17.86 13.82
CA THR A 750 -5.80 18.04 15.27
C THR A 750 -7.12 17.54 15.85
N VAL A 751 -8.25 17.69 15.14
CA VAL A 751 -9.55 17.11 15.52
C VAL A 751 -9.64 15.63 15.17
N ASP A 752 -9.08 15.24 14.03
CA ASP A 752 -9.06 13.83 13.59
C ASP A 752 -8.32 12.93 14.63
N ALA A 753 -7.29 13.47 15.29
CA ALA A 753 -6.59 12.81 16.40
C ALA A 753 -7.42 12.64 17.69
N VAL A 754 -8.34 13.57 18.02
CA VAL A 754 -9.04 13.60 19.33
C VAL A 754 -9.81 12.31 19.63
N SER A 755 -10.35 11.64 18.61
CA SER A 755 -11.07 10.38 18.79
C SER A 755 -10.14 9.21 19.12
N LEU A 756 -8.91 9.22 18.61
CA LEU A 756 -7.86 8.26 18.96
C LEU A 756 -7.35 8.54 20.39
N ASP A 757 -6.99 9.79 20.68
CA ASP A 757 -6.46 10.19 21.98
C ASP A 757 -7.47 9.94 23.12
N THR A 758 -8.75 10.25 22.91
CA THR A 758 -9.84 9.94 23.85
C THR A 758 -9.91 8.45 24.15
N ALA A 759 -9.77 7.59 23.13
CA ALA A 759 -9.85 6.14 23.26
C ALA A 759 -8.62 5.52 23.94
N LEU A 760 -7.42 6.09 23.70
CA LEU A 760 -6.15 5.64 24.29
C LEU A 760 -5.95 6.12 25.73
N GLU A 761 -6.26 7.38 26.03
CA GLU A 761 -6.06 7.96 27.37
C GLU A 761 -7.25 7.73 28.32
N GLY A 762 -8.43 7.37 27.79
CA GLY A 762 -9.62 7.10 28.60
C GLY A 762 -10.17 8.35 29.30
N TRP A 763 -10.16 9.48 28.58
CA TRP A 763 -10.68 10.77 29.05
C TRP A 763 -12.16 10.71 29.44
N ASP A 764 -12.57 11.56 30.40
CA ASP A 764 -13.99 11.79 30.68
C ASP A 764 -14.66 12.74 29.67
N GLU A 765 -15.98 12.86 29.76
CA GLU A 765 -16.83 13.66 28.86
C GLU A 765 -16.41 15.15 28.84
N ASP A 766 -16.14 15.74 30.01
CA ASP A 766 -15.67 17.13 30.13
C ASP A 766 -14.29 17.30 29.45
N GLN A 767 -13.37 16.35 29.64
CA GLN A 767 -12.04 16.38 29.02
C GLN A 767 -12.07 16.24 27.49
N SER A 768 -12.84 15.28 26.96
CA SER A 768 -12.94 15.05 25.51
C SER A 768 -13.56 16.29 24.82
N ILE A 769 -14.56 16.91 25.45
CA ILE A 769 -15.17 18.17 24.98
C ILE A 769 -14.19 19.34 25.01
N GLU A 770 -13.40 19.52 26.08
CA GLU A 770 -12.40 20.61 26.16
C GLU A 770 -11.33 20.46 25.06
N THR A 771 -10.76 19.27 24.87
CA THR A 771 -9.75 19.01 23.83
C THR A 771 -10.32 19.16 22.41
N PHE A 772 -11.51 18.60 22.14
CA PHE A 772 -12.19 18.74 20.84
C PHE A 772 -12.44 20.21 20.48
N THR A 773 -12.95 20.99 21.44
CA THR A 773 -13.20 22.44 21.27
C THR A 773 -11.91 23.19 20.94
N GLN A 774 -10.81 22.89 21.64
CA GLN A 774 -9.52 23.53 21.39
C GLN A 774 -8.96 23.17 20.00
N ALA A 775 -8.97 21.88 19.64
CA ALA A 775 -8.46 21.41 18.35
C ALA A 775 -9.22 22.02 17.16
N LEU A 776 -10.55 22.16 17.28
CA LEU A 776 -11.39 22.76 16.25
C LEU A 776 -11.18 24.28 16.13
N GLN A 777 -11.01 24.98 17.26
CA GLN A 777 -10.65 26.41 17.26
C GLN A 777 -9.30 26.63 16.56
N GLU A 778 -8.31 25.77 16.81
CA GLU A 778 -6.98 25.86 16.18
C GLU A 778 -7.06 25.72 14.65
N CYS A 779 -7.91 24.81 14.13
CA CYS A 779 -8.17 24.71 12.69
C CYS A 779 -8.91 25.93 12.13
N TYR A 780 -9.95 26.43 12.80
CA TYR A 780 -10.68 27.62 12.36
C TYR A 780 -9.79 28.86 12.31
N ASP A 781 -8.99 29.09 13.36
CA ASP A 781 -8.02 30.18 13.43
C ASP A 781 -6.99 30.04 12.30
N THR A 782 -6.44 28.84 12.09
CA THR A 782 -5.47 28.54 11.02
C THR A 782 -6.03 28.83 9.62
N MET A 783 -7.24 28.36 9.29
CA MET A 783 -7.86 28.61 7.99
C MET A 783 -8.20 30.10 7.77
N THR A 784 -8.58 30.79 8.84
CA THR A 784 -8.85 32.23 8.83
C THR A 784 -7.55 33.03 8.62
N GLU A 785 -6.45 32.66 9.28
CA GLU A 785 -5.13 33.29 9.08
C GLU A 785 -4.56 33.03 7.67
N GLN A 786 -4.84 31.87 7.07
CA GLN A 786 -4.52 31.58 5.67
C GLN A 786 -5.36 32.38 4.65
N GLY A 787 -6.44 33.05 5.09
CA GLY A 787 -7.32 33.82 4.21
C GLY A 787 -8.27 32.94 3.37
N ILE A 788 -8.65 31.78 3.88
CA ILE A 788 -9.69 30.94 3.28
C ILE A 788 -11.05 31.62 3.52
N ASN A 789 -11.81 31.86 2.46
CA ASN A 789 -13.16 32.43 2.54
C ASN A 789 -14.16 31.36 3.00
N LEU A 790 -14.25 31.16 4.32
CA LEU A 790 -15.14 30.17 4.94
C LEU A 790 -16.63 30.44 4.65
N ASP A 791 -17.01 31.68 4.30
CA ASP A 791 -18.33 32.06 3.74
C ASP A 791 -18.82 31.16 2.59
N GLY A 792 -17.93 30.42 1.90
CA GLY A 792 -18.26 29.64 0.72
C GLY A 792 -18.63 28.17 0.93
N TYR A 793 -18.54 27.64 2.14
CA TYR A 793 -18.64 26.18 2.37
C TYR A 793 -20.01 25.79 2.93
N ASP A 794 -21.02 25.99 2.10
CA ASP A 794 -22.44 25.68 2.35
C ASP A 794 -23.02 24.81 1.21
N SER A 795 -24.19 24.18 1.42
CA SER A 795 -24.82 23.32 0.40
C SER A 795 -25.22 24.05 -0.90
N VAL A 796 -25.53 25.35 -0.84
CA VAL A 796 -26.03 26.13 -1.98
C VAL A 796 -24.89 26.46 -2.95
N GLU A 797 -23.75 26.91 -2.44
CA GLU A 797 -22.53 27.18 -3.23
C GLU A 797 -21.88 25.89 -3.72
N ASN A 798 -21.95 24.79 -2.95
CA ASN A 798 -21.51 23.47 -3.40
C ASN A 798 -22.44 22.90 -4.51
N ALA A 799 -23.72 23.26 -4.53
CA ALA A 799 -24.65 22.87 -5.60
C ALA A 799 -24.41 23.67 -6.91
N GLU A 800 -24.07 24.96 -6.83
CA GLU A 800 -23.67 25.75 -8.02
C GLU A 800 -22.45 25.14 -8.74
N ASP A 801 -21.51 24.53 -8.00
CA ASP A 801 -20.32 23.89 -8.57
C ASP A 801 -20.67 22.79 -9.58
N VAL A 802 -21.76 22.04 -9.38
CA VAL A 802 -22.25 21.03 -10.33
C VAL A 802 -22.54 21.65 -11.70
N ASN A 803 -23.10 22.86 -11.72
CA ASN A 803 -23.39 23.60 -12.93
C ASN A 803 -22.13 24.23 -13.57
N ASP A 804 -21.17 24.69 -12.78
CA ASP A 804 -19.89 25.18 -13.31
C ASP A 804 -19.02 24.03 -13.86
N ILE A 805 -19.01 22.85 -13.23
CA ILE A 805 -18.37 21.63 -13.75
C ILE A 805 -19.05 21.16 -15.04
N ARG A 806 -20.39 21.19 -15.12
CA ARG A 806 -21.12 20.93 -16.38
C ARG A 806 -20.73 21.91 -17.49
N GLN A 807 -20.65 23.20 -17.20
CA GLN A 807 -20.24 24.22 -18.17
C GLN A 807 -18.79 24.04 -18.60
N ALA A 808 -17.89 23.70 -17.68
CA ALA A 808 -16.52 23.37 -17.95
C ALA A 808 -16.44 22.16 -18.90
N LEU A 809 -17.13 21.06 -18.60
CA LEU A 809 -17.18 19.86 -19.46
C LEU A 809 -18.04 20.02 -20.75
N GLY A 810 -18.72 21.15 -20.93
CA GLY A 810 -19.40 21.50 -22.19
C GLY A 810 -20.73 20.78 -22.46
N TYR A 811 -21.37 20.17 -21.45
CA TYR A 811 -22.63 19.45 -21.62
C TYR A 811 -23.86 20.39 -21.55
N ASP A 812 -24.86 20.17 -22.41
CA ASP A 812 -26.13 20.90 -22.35
C ASP A 812 -27.02 20.46 -21.16
N GLN A 813 -27.11 19.15 -20.89
CA GLN A 813 -27.87 18.56 -19.76
C GLN A 813 -27.07 17.44 -19.09
N ILE A 814 -27.47 17.05 -17.86
CA ILE A 814 -26.91 15.96 -17.05
C ILE A 814 -28.03 15.10 -16.44
N VAL A 815 -27.72 13.85 -16.11
CA VAL A 815 -28.45 13.08 -15.11
C VAL A 815 -27.73 13.28 -13.78
N TYR A 816 -28.39 13.84 -12.78
CA TYR A 816 -27.77 14.01 -11.46
C TYR A 816 -28.10 12.81 -10.57
N TYR A 817 -27.08 12.17 -10.00
CA TYR A 817 -27.24 11.07 -9.05
C TYR A 817 -26.58 11.45 -7.71
N GLY A 818 -27.40 11.73 -6.70
CA GLY A 818 -26.96 11.99 -5.33
C GLY A 818 -27.02 10.74 -4.45
N GLN A 819 -25.99 10.55 -3.62
CA GLN A 819 -25.97 9.61 -2.49
C GLN A 819 -25.91 10.38 -1.17
N SER A 820 -26.74 10.05 -0.18
CA SER A 820 -26.71 10.68 1.16
C SER A 820 -26.79 12.22 1.07
N TYR A 821 -25.84 12.97 1.66
CA TYR A 821 -25.69 14.43 1.47
C TYR A 821 -25.73 14.89 -0.01
N GLY A 822 -25.20 14.09 -0.94
CA GLY A 822 -25.32 14.37 -2.38
C GLY A 822 -26.77 14.49 -2.88
N THR A 823 -27.76 13.93 -2.17
CA THR A 823 -29.19 14.12 -2.44
C THR A 823 -29.69 15.51 -2.04
N LEU A 824 -29.10 16.13 -1.02
CA LEU A 824 -29.37 17.53 -0.63
C LEU A 824 -28.79 18.47 -1.69
N LEU A 825 -27.54 18.26 -2.12
CA LEU A 825 -26.95 18.97 -3.26
C LEU A 825 -27.83 18.84 -4.52
N GLY A 826 -28.31 17.64 -4.85
CA GLY A 826 -29.20 17.43 -5.99
C GLY A 826 -30.52 18.19 -5.90
N GLN A 827 -31.09 18.33 -4.70
CA GLN A 827 -32.26 19.16 -4.43
C GLN A 827 -32.00 20.66 -4.62
N PHE A 828 -30.81 21.14 -4.23
CA PHE A 828 -30.39 22.52 -4.51
C PHE A 828 -30.16 22.74 -6.02
N VAL A 829 -29.48 21.83 -6.73
CA VAL A 829 -29.34 21.88 -8.21
C VAL A 829 -30.72 21.90 -8.90
N MET A 830 -31.70 21.14 -8.41
CA MET A 830 -33.09 21.20 -8.91
C MET A 830 -33.78 22.55 -8.68
N ARG A 831 -33.36 23.33 -7.67
CA ARG A 831 -33.88 24.68 -7.37
C ARG A 831 -33.19 25.76 -8.22
N GLN A 832 -31.87 25.66 -8.36
CA GLN A 832 -31.01 26.64 -9.04
C GLN A 832 -31.00 26.46 -10.56
N HIS A 833 -30.90 25.22 -11.01
CA HIS A 833 -30.69 24.83 -12.41
C HIS A 833 -31.61 23.70 -12.90
N PRO A 834 -32.94 23.79 -12.74
CA PRO A 834 -33.85 22.79 -13.28
C PRO A 834 -33.76 22.62 -14.81
N GLU A 835 -33.20 23.59 -15.53
CA GLU A 835 -32.95 23.52 -16.97
C GLU A 835 -31.78 22.62 -17.40
N ILE A 836 -30.83 22.30 -16.51
CA ILE A 836 -29.66 21.48 -16.85
C ILE A 836 -29.88 19.99 -16.58
N LEU A 837 -31.03 19.61 -16.00
CA LEU A 837 -31.31 18.25 -15.56
C LEU A 837 -32.19 17.53 -16.59
N GLU A 838 -31.81 16.31 -16.99
CA GLU A 838 -32.68 15.38 -17.72
C GLU A 838 -33.55 14.59 -16.74
N SER A 839 -32.92 14.03 -15.71
CA SER A 839 -33.56 13.34 -14.57
C SER A 839 -32.66 13.37 -13.34
N VAL A 840 -33.23 13.08 -12.17
CA VAL A 840 -32.49 13.04 -10.89
C VAL A 840 -32.69 11.70 -10.19
N ILE A 841 -31.64 11.18 -9.56
CA ILE A 841 -31.67 10.01 -8.69
C ILE A 841 -31.21 10.45 -7.29
N LEU A 842 -31.99 10.11 -6.26
CA LEU A 842 -31.71 10.41 -4.86
C LEU A 842 -31.68 9.11 -4.05
N ASP A 843 -30.50 8.67 -3.58
CA ASP A 843 -30.30 7.40 -2.86
C ASP A 843 -29.78 7.67 -1.44
N GLY A 844 -30.58 7.36 -0.42
CA GLY A 844 -30.33 7.84 0.96
C GLY A 844 -30.66 9.33 1.08
N VAL A 845 -31.92 9.67 1.38
CA VAL A 845 -32.47 11.01 1.12
C VAL A 845 -32.33 11.96 2.31
N VAL A 846 -31.50 12.99 2.15
CA VAL A 846 -31.39 14.16 3.04
C VAL A 846 -32.25 15.29 2.47
N PRO A 847 -33.44 15.60 3.02
CA PRO A 847 -34.35 16.58 2.44
C PRO A 847 -33.93 18.02 2.75
N ALA A 848 -34.08 18.94 1.80
CA ALA A 848 -33.81 20.36 2.03
C ALA A 848 -34.76 21.02 3.05
N GLU A 849 -35.90 20.41 3.39
CA GLU A 849 -36.94 20.99 4.26
C GLU A 849 -36.69 20.84 5.79
N PHE A 850 -35.52 20.37 6.22
CA PHE A 850 -35.13 20.25 7.63
C PHE A 850 -33.65 19.89 7.76
N THR A 851 -33.06 20.25 8.89
CA THR A 851 -31.61 20.27 9.07
C THR A 851 -30.97 18.90 9.29
N GLN A 852 -29.65 18.83 9.12
CA GLN A 852 -28.90 17.57 9.08
C GLN A 852 -28.90 16.81 10.42
N TYR A 853 -29.14 17.45 11.58
CA TYR A 853 -29.14 16.76 12.88
C TYR A 853 -30.51 16.65 13.56
N ALA A 854 -31.58 17.06 12.88
CA ALA A 854 -32.92 16.53 13.17
C ALA A 854 -33.05 15.02 12.88
N GLN A 855 -32.05 14.43 12.18
CA GLN A 855 -31.99 13.01 11.80
C GLN A 855 -31.91 12.07 13.00
N THR A 856 -31.11 12.40 14.02
CA THR A 856 -30.87 11.60 15.23
C THR A 856 -32.16 11.20 15.95
N GLN A 857 -33.18 12.06 15.92
CA GLN A 857 -34.48 11.85 16.56
C GLN A 857 -35.20 10.58 16.06
N ASN A 858 -34.89 10.12 14.84
CA ASN A 858 -35.51 8.94 14.22
C ASN A 858 -34.78 7.62 14.51
N ILE A 859 -33.65 7.63 15.22
CA ILE A 859 -32.82 6.44 15.43
C ILE A 859 -33.58 5.33 16.18
N GLY A 860 -34.43 5.72 17.14
CA GLY A 860 -35.33 4.81 17.85
C GLY A 860 -36.41 4.21 16.94
N GLU A 861 -36.88 4.93 15.91
CA GLU A 861 -37.78 4.33 14.91
C GLU A 861 -37.04 3.30 14.05
N ALA A 862 -35.80 3.56 13.65
CA ALA A 862 -35.03 2.64 12.84
C ALA A 862 -34.73 1.34 13.60
N PHE A 863 -34.33 1.43 14.88
CA PHE A 863 -34.23 0.27 15.77
C PHE A 863 -35.58 -0.46 15.90
N GLN A 864 -36.69 0.26 16.08
CA GLN A 864 -38.02 -0.36 16.15
C GLN A 864 -38.45 -1.04 14.84
N ARG A 865 -38.00 -0.58 13.68
CA ARG A 865 -38.24 -1.28 12.39
C ARG A 865 -37.41 -2.55 12.28
N VAL A 866 -36.15 -2.54 12.72
CA VAL A 866 -35.31 -3.75 12.85
C VAL A 866 -35.99 -4.75 13.79
N PHE A 867 -36.44 -4.30 14.96
CA PHE A 867 -37.09 -5.16 15.97
C PHE A 867 -38.45 -5.69 15.49
N ALA A 868 -39.29 -4.86 14.87
CA ALA A 868 -40.58 -5.30 14.33
C ALA A 868 -40.44 -6.24 13.13
N ALA A 869 -39.42 -6.05 12.30
CA ALA A 869 -39.08 -7.00 11.24
C ALA A 869 -38.57 -8.33 11.83
N CYS A 870 -37.76 -8.30 12.89
CA CYS A 870 -37.33 -9.51 13.60
C CYS A 870 -38.48 -10.21 14.34
N GLU A 871 -39.44 -9.48 14.94
CA GLU A 871 -40.63 -10.06 15.58
C GLU A 871 -41.56 -10.71 14.53
N ALA A 872 -41.69 -10.09 13.35
CA ALA A 872 -42.50 -10.60 12.25
C ALA A 872 -41.87 -11.81 11.55
N ASP A 873 -40.54 -11.92 11.56
CA ASP A 873 -39.84 -13.10 11.08
C ASP A 873 -39.83 -14.23 12.12
N ALA A 874 -40.26 -15.42 11.71
CA ALA A 874 -40.48 -16.53 12.64
C ALA A 874 -39.18 -17.08 13.22
N ASP A 875 -38.08 -17.03 12.46
CA ASP A 875 -36.80 -17.61 12.86
C ASP A 875 -35.96 -16.56 13.60
N CYS A 876 -36.03 -15.28 13.23
CA CYS A 876 -35.44 -14.19 14.01
C CYS A 876 -36.07 -14.08 15.41
N ASN A 877 -37.39 -14.04 15.52
CA ASN A 877 -38.10 -13.97 16.81
C ASN A 877 -37.86 -15.21 17.69
N ALA A 878 -37.70 -16.39 17.09
CA ALA A 878 -37.41 -17.62 17.84
C ALA A 878 -36.00 -17.64 18.46
N ASN A 879 -35.02 -17.03 17.79
CA ASN A 879 -33.62 -16.96 18.26
C ASN A 879 -33.34 -15.71 19.10
N TYR A 880 -34.00 -14.59 18.80
CA TYR A 880 -33.77 -13.27 19.41
C TYR A 880 -35.06 -12.66 20.01
N PRO A 881 -35.76 -13.37 20.92
CA PRO A 881 -36.96 -12.85 21.56
C PRO A 881 -36.64 -11.66 22.48
N ASP A 882 -37.57 -10.71 22.56
CA ASP A 882 -37.51 -9.55 23.46
C ASP A 882 -36.29 -8.63 23.24
N LEU A 883 -35.95 -8.42 21.96
CA LEU A 883 -34.72 -7.75 21.51
C LEU A 883 -34.59 -6.28 21.97
N GLU A 884 -35.69 -5.51 22.04
CA GLU A 884 -35.67 -4.12 22.53
C GLU A 884 -35.26 -4.03 24.00
N ASN A 885 -35.84 -4.88 24.87
CA ASN A 885 -35.42 -4.97 26.27
C ASN A 885 -33.99 -5.54 26.40
N THR A 886 -33.61 -6.47 25.51
CA THR A 886 -32.25 -7.02 25.49
C THR A 886 -31.20 -5.96 25.20
N LEU A 887 -31.44 -5.06 24.24
CA LEU A 887 -30.55 -3.91 23.96
C LEU A 887 -30.42 -3.00 25.19
N VAL A 888 -31.53 -2.66 25.85
CA VAL A 888 -31.51 -1.83 27.07
C VAL A 888 -30.71 -2.52 28.18
N GLU A 889 -30.89 -3.82 28.42
CA GLU A 889 -30.10 -4.54 29.42
C GLU A 889 -28.62 -4.75 29.03
N VAL A 890 -28.23 -4.61 27.76
CA VAL A 890 -26.82 -4.54 27.32
C VAL A 890 -26.27 -3.14 27.57
N TYR A 891 -26.96 -2.11 27.10
CA TYR A 891 -26.57 -0.70 27.26
C TYR A 891 -26.36 -0.33 28.73
N GLU A 892 -27.32 -0.65 29.61
CA GLU A 892 -27.20 -0.37 31.05
C GLU A 892 -26.05 -1.15 31.71
N ALA A 893 -25.72 -2.35 31.23
CA ALA A 893 -24.62 -3.14 31.78
C ALA A 893 -23.25 -2.56 31.41
N PHE A 894 -23.06 -2.21 30.13
CA PHE A 894 -21.79 -1.64 29.65
C PHE A 894 -21.60 -0.17 30.09
N GLN A 895 -22.66 0.63 30.25
CA GLN A 895 -22.53 1.95 30.91
C GLN A 895 -22.22 1.83 32.42
N ALA A 896 -22.72 0.80 33.11
CA ALA A 896 -22.42 0.60 34.53
C ALA A 896 -21.02 0.00 34.78
N SER A 897 -20.41 -0.61 33.76
CA SER A 897 -19.09 -1.22 33.81
C SER A 897 -18.52 -1.38 32.39
N PRO A 898 -17.89 -0.35 31.82
CA PRO A 898 -17.24 -0.44 30.51
C PRO A 898 -16.22 -1.58 30.46
N ALA A 899 -16.09 -2.19 29.28
CA ALA A 899 -15.14 -3.25 29.01
C ALA A 899 -13.93 -2.72 28.24
N THR A 900 -12.88 -3.55 28.11
CA THR A 900 -11.65 -3.21 27.38
C THR A 900 -11.33 -4.26 26.33
N VAL A 901 -10.91 -3.82 25.15
CA VAL A 901 -10.49 -4.67 24.02
C VAL A 901 -9.08 -4.24 23.61
N GLU A 902 -8.17 -5.19 23.42
CA GLU A 902 -6.87 -4.93 22.81
C GLU A 902 -6.98 -5.03 21.28
N ARG A 903 -6.39 -4.06 20.58
CA ARG A 903 -6.32 -3.98 19.11
C ARG A 903 -4.87 -3.75 18.70
N VAL A 904 -4.44 -4.33 17.58
CA VAL A 904 -3.10 -4.06 17.02
C VAL A 904 -3.25 -3.20 15.76
N THR A 905 -2.61 -2.03 15.77
CA THR A 905 -2.61 -1.08 14.65
C THR A 905 -1.15 -0.71 14.34
N GLY A 906 -0.68 -0.98 13.12
CA GLY A 906 0.70 -0.67 12.71
C GLY A 906 1.81 -1.38 13.51
N GLY A 907 1.49 -2.48 14.22
CA GLY A 907 2.41 -3.16 15.14
C GLY A 907 2.37 -2.64 16.58
N VAL A 908 1.63 -1.57 16.87
CA VAL A 908 1.37 -1.06 18.23
C VAL A 908 0.12 -1.73 18.79
N THR A 909 0.16 -2.17 20.05
CA THR A 909 -1.02 -2.69 20.76
C THR A 909 -1.70 -1.56 21.54
N GLU A 910 -2.95 -1.30 21.21
CA GLU A 910 -3.82 -0.25 21.73
C GLU A 910 -4.90 -0.89 22.63
N THR A 911 -5.19 -0.29 23.80
CA THR A 911 -6.30 -0.74 24.67
C THR A 911 -7.48 0.21 24.51
N LEU A 912 -8.58 -0.28 23.96
CA LEU A 912 -9.78 0.51 23.68
C LEU A 912 -10.86 0.22 24.71
N GLN A 913 -11.58 1.25 25.18
CA GLN A 913 -12.79 1.05 26.00
C GLN A 913 -14.03 0.84 25.13
N VAL A 914 -14.95 0.01 25.64
CA VAL A 914 -16.25 -0.27 25.04
C VAL A 914 -17.31 -0.10 26.12
N ASP A 915 -18.07 0.99 26.04
CA ASP A 915 -19.22 1.28 26.88
C ASP A 915 -20.54 1.05 26.12
N GLY A 916 -21.68 1.44 26.71
CA GLY A 916 -22.98 1.29 26.04
C GLY A 916 -23.16 2.21 24.83
N LEU A 917 -22.49 3.36 24.80
CA LEU A 917 -22.60 4.34 23.71
C LEU A 917 -21.77 3.89 22.49
N ALA A 918 -20.58 3.33 22.70
CA ALA A 918 -19.79 2.65 21.67
C ALA A 918 -20.58 1.52 21.01
N ILE A 919 -21.27 0.68 21.81
CA ILE A 919 -22.14 -0.39 21.31
C ILE A 919 -23.29 0.16 20.45
N LEU A 920 -23.95 1.26 20.87
CA LEU A 920 -24.99 1.89 20.05
C LEU A 920 -24.42 2.41 18.73
N SER A 921 -23.29 3.11 18.76
CA SER A 921 -22.64 3.66 17.57
C SER A 921 -22.28 2.56 16.56
N HIS A 922 -21.73 1.44 17.03
CA HIS A 922 -21.48 0.28 16.18
C HIS A 922 -22.78 -0.28 15.56
N LEU A 923 -23.83 -0.49 16.36
CA LEU A 923 -25.12 -1.01 15.87
C LEU A 923 -25.79 -0.07 14.85
N VAL A 924 -25.54 1.24 14.94
CA VAL A 924 -26.00 2.23 13.96
C VAL A 924 -25.23 2.11 12.63
N GLY A 925 -23.92 1.89 12.67
CA GLY A 925 -23.12 1.54 11.48
C GLY A 925 -23.58 0.24 10.83
N ASP A 926 -23.92 -0.76 11.64
CA ASP A 926 -24.49 -2.04 11.21
C ASP A 926 -25.84 -1.86 10.49
N MET A 927 -26.66 -0.90 10.94
CA MET A 927 -27.92 -0.49 10.31
C MET A 927 -27.72 0.35 9.04
N TYR A 928 -26.68 1.19 8.99
CA TYR A 928 -26.25 1.89 7.78
C TYR A 928 -25.92 0.91 6.64
N ALA A 929 -25.40 -0.28 6.96
CA ALA A 929 -25.19 -1.41 6.04
C ALA A 929 -26.42 -2.33 5.81
N GLY A 930 -27.56 -2.05 6.45
CA GLY A 930 -28.82 -2.79 6.27
C GLY A 930 -29.23 -3.71 7.42
N GLY A 931 -28.58 -3.64 8.58
CA GLY A 931 -29.11 -4.11 9.87
C GLY A 931 -29.34 -5.63 10.00
N GLN A 932 -28.74 -6.45 9.13
CA GLN A 932 -28.90 -7.92 9.17
C GLN A 932 -28.31 -8.53 10.46
N ASN A 933 -27.26 -7.90 10.99
CA ASN A 933 -26.41 -8.41 12.06
C ASN A 933 -26.87 -7.95 13.48
N VAL A 934 -27.58 -6.83 13.58
CA VAL A 934 -28.07 -6.22 14.82
C VAL A 934 -28.71 -7.20 15.82
N PRO A 935 -29.64 -8.12 15.45
CA PRO A 935 -30.21 -9.07 16.40
C PRO A 935 -29.18 -10.04 17.00
N ARG A 936 -28.23 -10.52 16.18
CA ARG A 936 -27.14 -11.39 16.64
C ARG A 936 -26.23 -10.63 17.58
N LEU A 937 -25.76 -9.44 17.20
CA LEU A 937 -24.76 -8.70 17.98
C LEU A 937 -25.28 -8.31 19.36
N ILE A 938 -26.52 -7.80 19.45
CA ILE A 938 -27.18 -7.51 20.73
C ILE A 938 -27.27 -8.77 21.61
N HIS A 939 -27.66 -9.91 21.05
CA HIS A 939 -27.76 -11.16 21.80
C HIS A 939 -26.39 -11.72 22.24
N ALA A 940 -25.37 -11.61 21.39
CA ALA A 940 -24.02 -12.08 21.66
C ALA A 940 -23.36 -11.25 22.79
N LEU A 941 -23.47 -9.92 22.73
CA LEU A 941 -23.07 -9.03 23.82
C LEU A 941 -23.83 -9.35 25.12
N LYS A 942 -25.12 -9.69 25.03
CA LYS A 942 -25.94 -10.05 26.21
C LYS A 942 -25.45 -11.30 26.94
N ILE A 943 -24.95 -12.30 26.21
CA ILE A 943 -24.41 -13.54 26.80
C ILE A 943 -22.92 -13.43 27.17
N GLY A 944 -22.27 -12.31 26.86
CA GLY A 944 -20.85 -12.06 27.16
C GLY A 944 -19.89 -12.69 26.15
N ASP A 945 -20.27 -12.75 24.87
CA ASP A 945 -19.40 -13.26 23.80
C ASP A 945 -18.19 -12.31 23.55
N PRO A 946 -16.94 -12.79 23.67
CA PRO A 946 -15.75 -11.95 23.48
C PRO A 946 -15.51 -11.49 22.03
N GLY A 947 -16.00 -12.26 21.04
CA GLY A 947 -15.91 -11.89 19.63
C GLY A 947 -16.84 -10.72 19.32
N ALA A 948 -18.07 -10.79 19.81
CA ALA A 948 -19.04 -9.68 19.74
C ALA A 948 -18.54 -8.41 20.45
N LEU A 949 -17.79 -8.55 21.54
CA LEU A 949 -17.16 -7.43 22.22
C LEU A 949 -16.01 -6.80 21.40
N LYS A 950 -15.17 -7.63 20.76
CA LYS A 950 -14.11 -7.19 19.82
C LYS A 950 -14.70 -6.55 18.56
N GLU A 951 -15.83 -7.06 18.09
CA GLU A 951 -16.61 -6.52 16.97
C GLU A 951 -17.20 -5.14 17.32
N ALA A 952 -17.85 -5.00 18.48
CA ALA A 952 -18.46 -3.75 18.94
C ALA A 952 -17.46 -2.68 19.45
N ALA A 953 -16.15 -2.91 19.32
CA ALA A 953 -15.12 -1.94 19.70
C ALA A 953 -15.08 -0.75 18.72
N PRO A 954 -14.72 0.47 19.18
CA PRO A 954 -14.64 1.65 18.32
C PRO A 954 -13.78 1.45 17.07
N SER A 955 -14.34 1.78 15.91
CA SER A 955 -13.69 1.66 14.60
C SER A 955 -12.69 2.80 14.36
N ILE A 956 -11.57 2.77 15.07
CA ILE A 956 -10.45 3.69 14.83
C ILE A 956 -9.95 3.49 13.38
N ASN A 957 -9.97 4.57 12.60
CA ASN A 957 -9.26 4.71 11.34
C ASN A 957 -8.61 6.12 11.32
N PRO A 958 -7.30 6.27 11.60
CA PRO A 958 -6.64 7.57 11.60
C PRO A 958 -6.40 8.11 10.18
N LEU A 959 -6.77 7.34 9.15
CA LEU A 959 -6.67 7.69 7.73
C LEU A 959 -8.08 7.66 7.09
N SER A 960 -9.03 8.36 7.69
CA SER A 960 -10.30 8.66 7.02
C SER A 960 -10.07 9.75 5.98
N PRO A 961 -10.37 9.53 4.68
CA PRO A 961 -10.22 10.54 3.63
C PRO A 961 -11.40 11.52 3.65
N SER A 962 -11.73 12.04 4.82
CA SER A 962 -12.84 12.95 5.07
C SER A 962 -12.28 14.29 5.53
N ALA A 963 -12.60 15.36 4.80
CA ALA A 963 -12.30 16.72 5.21
C ALA A 963 -13.21 17.12 6.38
N THR A 964 -12.79 16.76 7.59
CA THR A 964 -13.57 16.88 8.83
C THR A 964 -13.98 18.33 9.14
N PHE A 965 -13.17 19.32 8.74
CA PHE A 965 -13.57 20.73 8.89
C PHE A 965 -14.64 21.15 7.87
N MET A 966 -14.59 20.64 6.63
CA MET A 966 -15.65 20.86 5.64
C MET A 966 -16.99 20.26 6.10
N ASN A 967 -16.97 19.14 6.84
CA ASN A 967 -18.19 18.61 7.48
C ASN A 967 -18.80 19.66 8.43
N TYR A 968 -18.03 20.18 9.39
CA TYR A 968 -18.53 21.19 10.32
C TYR A 968 -18.90 22.51 9.65
N ALA A 969 -18.15 22.97 8.65
CA ALA A 969 -18.44 24.20 7.93
C ALA A 969 -19.83 24.16 7.27
N VAL A 970 -20.14 23.07 6.54
CA VAL A 970 -21.48 22.88 5.95
C VAL A 970 -22.53 22.66 7.02
N ASN A 971 -22.30 21.77 7.99
CA ASN A 971 -23.27 21.52 9.07
C ASN A 971 -23.67 22.85 9.73
N CYS A 972 -22.71 23.71 10.03
CA CYS A 972 -22.95 24.99 10.69
C CYS A 972 -23.44 26.10 9.77
N ALA A 973 -23.25 26.03 8.45
CA ALA A 973 -23.85 26.98 7.51
C ALA A 973 -25.32 26.62 7.19
N ASP A 974 -25.62 25.32 7.13
CA ASP A 974 -26.94 24.77 6.82
C ASP A 974 -27.85 24.61 8.07
N ASP A 975 -27.30 24.38 9.27
CA ASP A 975 -28.04 24.09 10.51
C ASP A 975 -27.74 25.11 11.66
N PRO A 976 -28.60 26.13 11.87
CA PRO A 976 -28.45 27.13 12.94
C PRO A 976 -28.81 26.65 14.37
N ASN A 977 -28.87 25.34 14.66
CA ASN A 977 -29.24 24.81 15.99
C ASN A 977 -28.09 24.83 17.01
N PHE A 978 -27.70 26.03 17.47
CA PHE A 978 -26.65 26.27 18.47
C PHE A 978 -26.96 25.78 19.90
N SER A 979 -27.97 24.92 20.14
CA SER A 979 -28.32 24.50 21.50
C SER A 979 -28.97 23.12 21.61
N LEU A 980 -28.62 22.43 22.69
CA LEU A 980 -29.24 21.16 23.10
C LEU A 980 -30.73 21.27 23.47
N ASP A 981 -31.19 22.46 23.86
CA ASP A 981 -32.63 22.72 24.09
C ASP A 981 -33.46 22.58 22.79
N ASP A 982 -32.82 22.65 21.61
CA ASP A 982 -33.45 22.51 20.29
C ASP A 982 -33.53 21.04 19.80
N PHE A 983 -32.92 20.09 20.53
CA PHE A 983 -32.94 18.64 20.26
C PHE A 983 -33.91 17.91 21.22
N PRO A 984 -35.21 17.74 20.86
CA PRO A 984 -36.23 17.22 21.77
C PRO A 984 -36.09 15.72 22.07
N LEU A 985 -35.34 15.40 23.13
CA LEU A 985 -35.24 14.07 23.74
C LEU A 985 -36.64 13.53 24.09
N SER A 986 -37.15 12.66 23.22
CA SER A 986 -38.56 12.22 23.20
C SER A 986 -38.73 10.70 23.22
N SER A 987 -37.62 9.94 23.17
CA SER A 987 -37.64 8.49 23.35
C SER A 987 -38.01 8.11 24.79
N PRO A 988 -38.84 7.07 25.01
CA PRO A 988 -39.05 6.48 26.33
C PRO A 988 -37.87 5.61 26.79
N ILE A 989 -36.94 5.26 25.89
CA ILE A 989 -35.71 4.52 26.15
C ILE A 989 -34.55 5.51 26.26
N GLN A 990 -33.90 5.54 27.42
CA GLN A 990 -32.83 6.50 27.73
C GLN A 990 -31.62 6.35 26.80
N ALA A 991 -31.24 5.11 26.48
CA ALA A 991 -30.11 4.79 25.60
C ALA A 991 -30.13 5.57 24.26
N TYR A 992 -31.31 5.71 23.63
CA TYR A 992 -31.45 6.49 22.41
C TYR A 992 -31.34 8.00 22.66
N ASN A 993 -31.86 8.50 23.79
CA ASN A 993 -31.71 9.92 24.15
C ASN A 993 -30.24 10.27 24.43
N ASP A 994 -29.48 9.35 25.04
CA ASP A 994 -28.06 9.54 25.33
C ASP A 994 -27.23 9.60 24.03
N TYR A 995 -27.50 8.71 23.06
CA TYR A 995 -26.86 8.76 21.74
C TYR A 995 -27.23 10.02 20.94
N ILE A 996 -28.52 10.39 20.91
CA ILE A 996 -28.99 11.65 20.29
C ILE A 996 -28.26 12.87 20.86
N HIS A 997 -27.96 12.85 22.16
CA HIS A 997 -27.31 13.94 22.87
C HIS A 997 -25.80 14.05 22.56
N ASP A 998 -25.07 12.92 22.56
CA ASP A 998 -23.65 12.89 22.22
C ASP A 998 -23.37 13.27 20.76
N ASP A 999 -24.17 12.74 19.83
CA ASP A 999 -24.03 13.02 18.39
C ASP A 999 -24.31 14.51 18.09
N ALA A 1000 -25.39 15.07 18.65
CA ALA A 1000 -25.71 16.50 18.52
C ALA A 1000 -24.67 17.42 19.20
N LEU A 1001 -24.05 16.98 20.30
CA LEU A 1001 -22.92 17.69 20.92
C LEU A 1001 -21.73 17.78 19.97
N ARG A 1002 -21.27 16.64 19.45
CA ARG A 1002 -20.03 16.53 18.65
C ARG A 1002 -20.13 17.19 17.29
N PHE A 1003 -21.24 17.03 16.58
CA PHE A 1003 -21.34 17.45 15.17
C PHE A 1003 -21.99 18.82 14.92
N VAL A 1004 -22.72 19.38 15.90
CA VAL A 1004 -23.41 20.67 15.76
C VAL A 1004 -23.15 21.61 16.93
N VAL A 1005 -23.55 21.25 18.15
CA VAL A 1005 -23.60 22.24 19.25
C VAL A 1005 -22.21 22.73 19.64
N ILE A 1006 -21.20 21.86 19.72
CA ILE A 1006 -19.83 22.31 19.95
C ILE A 1006 -19.28 23.01 18.70
N PRO A 1007 -19.25 22.40 17.49
CA PRO A 1007 -18.68 23.03 16.31
C PRO A 1007 -19.23 24.41 15.99
N CYS A 1008 -20.56 24.56 15.94
CA CYS A 1008 -21.21 25.81 15.56
C CYS A 1008 -21.18 26.87 16.67
N SER A 1009 -20.74 26.50 17.89
CA SER A 1009 -20.39 27.47 18.95
C SER A 1009 -18.92 27.91 18.91
N THR A 1010 -18.07 27.19 18.17
CA THR A 1010 -16.61 27.40 18.05
C THR A 1010 -16.25 28.14 16.75
N ILE A 1011 -16.87 27.80 15.62
CA ILE A 1011 -16.57 28.37 14.30
C ILE A 1011 -17.62 29.42 13.89
N ASP A 1012 -17.18 30.54 13.32
CA ASP A 1012 -18.06 31.63 12.84
C ASP A 1012 -18.22 31.52 11.31
N VAL A 1013 -19.29 30.86 10.86
CA VAL A 1013 -19.64 30.73 9.43
C VAL A 1013 -21.02 31.33 9.14
N PRO A 1014 -21.22 31.99 7.97
CA PRO A 1014 -22.51 32.55 7.61
C PRO A 1014 -23.61 31.49 7.50
N GLN A 1015 -24.75 31.78 8.09
CA GLN A 1015 -25.94 30.94 8.03
C GLN A 1015 -26.65 31.11 6.68
N LEU A 1016 -27.12 30.01 6.10
CA LEU A 1016 -28.09 30.06 5.01
C LEU A 1016 -29.40 30.74 5.48
N PRO A 1017 -30.11 31.47 4.59
CA PRO A 1017 -31.37 32.10 4.93
C PRO A 1017 -32.51 31.08 5.04
N ASP A 1018 -33.57 31.37 5.82
CA ASP A 1018 -34.78 30.54 6.02
C ASP A 1018 -35.42 30.03 4.70
N SER A 1019 -35.16 30.69 3.56
CA SER A 1019 -35.62 30.26 2.24
C SER A 1019 -34.89 29.06 1.66
N SER A 1020 -33.73 28.68 2.22
CA SER A 1020 -33.04 27.44 1.86
C SER A 1020 -33.84 26.20 2.27
N ASP A 1021 -34.70 26.33 3.29
CA ASP A 1021 -35.57 25.27 3.80
C ASP A 1021 -36.88 25.10 2.99
N GLU A 1022 -37.13 25.92 1.96
CA GLU A 1022 -38.38 25.85 1.20
C GLU A 1022 -38.45 24.56 0.34
N PRO A 1023 -39.59 23.83 0.33
CA PRO A 1023 -39.69 22.55 -0.38
C PRO A 1023 -39.36 22.63 -1.88
N ILE A 1024 -38.60 21.65 -2.38
CA ILE A 1024 -38.28 21.56 -3.81
C ILE A 1024 -39.51 21.10 -4.60
N VAL A 1025 -40.06 21.99 -5.42
CA VAL A 1025 -41.14 21.69 -6.35
C VAL A 1025 -40.59 21.73 -7.78
N SER A 1026 -40.60 20.58 -8.47
CA SER A 1026 -40.13 20.46 -9.85
C SER A 1026 -40.94 19.43 -10.64
N ASP A 1027 -41.19 19.71 -11.92
CA ASP A 1027 -41.81 18.79 -12.87
C ASP A 1027 -40.81 17.77 -13.47
N LEU A 1028 -39.53 17.76 -13.02
CA LEU A 1028 -38.52 16.80 -13.46
C LEU A 1028 -38.88 15.34 -13.09
N PRO A 1029 -38.43 14.34 -13.87
CA PRO A 1029 -38.45 12.94 -13.45
C PRO A 1029 -37.43 12.73 -12.32
N VAL A 1030 -37.87 12.13 -11.20
CA VAL A 1030 -37.00 11.88 -10.05
C VAL A 1030 -37.18 10.48 -9.48
N LEU A 1031 -36.12 9.68 -9.47
CA LEU A 1031 -36.07 8.40 -8.76
C LEU A 1031 -35.64 8.65 -7.32
N VAL A 1032 -36.44 8.22 -6.35
CA VAL A 1032 -36.16 8.38 -4.92
C VAL A 1032 -36.01 6.99 -4.33
N LEU A 1033 -34.84 6.66 -3.78
CA LEU A 1033 -34.53 5.37 -3.17
C LEU A 1033 -34.33 5.55 -1.67
N SER A 1034 -34.87 4.64 -0.87
CA SER A 1034 -34.71 4.68 0.60
C SER A 1034 -34.66 3.28 1.19
N GLY A 1035 -33.81 3.05 2.18
CA GLY A 1035 -33.83 1.82 2.95
C GLY A 1035 -34.83 1.88 4.09
N ALA A 1036 -35.58 0.80 4.31
CA ALA A 1036 -36.55 0.74 5.41
C ALA A 1036 -35.89 0.81 6.80
N LEU A 1037 -34.64 0.34 6.91
CA LEU A 1037 -33.88 0.18 8.15
C LEU A 1037 -32.79 1.25 8.32
N ASP A 1038 -32.71 2.21 7.40
CA ASP A 1038 -31.79 3.35 7.44
C ASP A 1038 -31.97 4.17 8.74
N PRO A 1039 -30.91 4.30 9.57
CA PRO A 1039 -30.95 5.09 10.80
C PRO A 1039 -30.77 6.60 10.57
N VAL A 1040 -30.26 7.02 9.41
CA VAL A 1040 -29.86 8.41 9.10
C VAL A 1040 -30.86 9.07 8.15
N THR A 1041 -31.23 8.39 7.06
CA THR A 1041 -32.22 8.89 6.07
C THR A 1041 -33.43 7.97 5.88
N PRO A 1042 -34.24 7.74 6.93
CA PRO A 1042 -35.40 6.86 6.90
C PRO A 1042 -36.42 7.22 5.80
N PRO A 1043 -37.28 6.28 5.34
CA PRO A 1043 -38.13 6.48 4.16
C PRO A 1043 -39.10 7.66 4.24
N SER A 1044 -39.45 8.13 5.45
CA SER A 1044 -40.23 9.36 5.67
C SER A 1044 -39.58 10.61 5.06
N HIS A 1045 -38.24 10.61 4.92
CA HIS A 1045 -37.50 11.64 4.21
C HIS A 1045 -37.78 11.59 2.70
N GLY A 1046 -37.69 10.39 2.11
CA GLY A 1046 -38.02 10.15 0.71
C GLY A 1046 -39.49 10.42 0.39
N GLU A 1047 -40.43 10.02 1.28
CA GLU A 1047 -41.86 10.34 1.17
C GLU A 1047 -42.10 11.86 1.16
N LYS A 1048 -41.38 12.61 2.01
CA LYS A 1048 -41.49 14.06 2.12
C LYS A 1048 -40.98 14.77 0.85
N VAL A 1049 -39.79 14.42 0.35
CA VAL A 1049 -39.25 14.96 -0.92
C VAL A 1049 -40.13 14.58 -2.12
N ALA A 1050 -40.50 13.31 -2.26
CA ALA A 1050 -41.37 12.83 -3.34
C ALA A 1050 -42.76 13.52 -3.31
N GLY A 1051 -43.25 13.89 -2.12
CA GLY A 1051 -44.54 14.58 -1.93
C GLY A 1051 -44.67 15.92 -2.65
N HIS A 1052 -43.55 16.58 -2.99
CA HIS A 1052 -43.52 17.86 -3.73
C HIS A 1052 -43.16 17.69 -5.22
N LEU A 1053 -42.82 16.48 -5.64
CA LEU A 1053 -42.28 16.15 -6.97
C LEU A 1053 -43.30 15.28 -7.76
N PRO A 1054 -44.22 15.87 -8.55
CA PRO A 1054 -45.34 15.17 -9.16
C PRO A 1054 -44.98 14.07 -10.18
N ASN A 1055 -43.75 14.06 -10.70
CA ASN A 1055 -43.23 13.02 -11.60
C ASN A 1055 -42.17 12.12 -10.91
N SER A 1056 -42.13 12.09 -9.58
CA SER A 1056 -41.21 11.24 -8.82
C SER A 1056 -41.69 9.78 -8.69
N GLN A 1057 -40.73 8.88 -8.50
CA GLN A 1057 -40.94 7.46 -8.25
C GLN A 1057 -40.19 7.07 -6.97
N HIS A 1058 -40.91 6.87 -5.86
CA HIS A 1058 -40.32 6.47 -4.58
C HIS A 1058 -40.31 4.95 -4.41
N VAL A 1059 -39.12 4.39 -4.20
CA VAL A 1059 -38.88 2.96 -3.99
C VAL A 1059 -38.24 2.76 -2.62
N VAL A 1060 -38.94 2.03 -1.75
CA VAL A 1060 -38.45 1.66 -0.42
C VAL A 1060 -37.99 0.21 -0.42
N PHE A 1061 -36.73 -0.02 -0.05
CA PHE A 1061 -36.12 -1.34 0.04
C PHE A 1061 -36.37 -1.92 1.45
N PRO A 1062 -37.15 -3.02 1.58
CA PRO A 1062 -37.50 -3.56 2.90
C PRO A 1062 -36.30 -4.06 3.73
N ASP A 1063 -35.20 -4.39 3.05
CA ASP A 1063 -33.91 -4.85 3.57
C ASP A 1063 -32.81 -3.78 3.47
N GLY A 1064 -33.19 -2.53 3.20
CA GLY A 1064 -32.27 -1.43 2.90
C GLY A 1064 -31.68 -0.72 4.12
N GLY A 1065 -30.36 -0.56 4.11
CA GLY A 1065 -29.61 0.40 4.94
C GLY A 1065 -29.60 1.78 4.30
N HIS A 1066 -28.47 2.50 4.31
CA HIS A 1066 -28.41 3.89 3.83
C HIS A 1066 -28.46 4.03 2.30
N ILE A 1067 -27.51 3.40 1.59
CA ILE A 1067 -27.40 3.46 0.12
C ILE A 1067 -27.88 2.14 -0.50
N GLN A 1068 -28.75 2.20 -1.50
CA GLN A 1068 -29.43 1.02 -2.07
C GLN A 1068 -28.71 0.44 -3.27
N THR A 1069 -27.90 1.23 -3.98
CA THR A 1069 -27.30 0.90 -5.29
C THR A 1069 -26.39 -0.34 -5.30
N GLU A 1070 -25.91 -0.80 -4.13
CA GLU A 1070 -25.16 -2.06 -4.01
C GLU A 1070 -26.07 -3.31 -4.10
N LYS A 1071 -27.40 -3.16 -3.97
CA LYS A 1071 -28.40 -4.24 -4.16
C LYS A 1071 -28.81 -4.42 -5.63
N PRO A 1072 -28.73 -5.63 -6.23
CA PRO A 1072 -29.06 -5.86 -7.64
C PRO A 1072 -30.43 -5.32 -8.13
N CYS A 1073 -31.48 -5.37 -7.30
CA CYS A 1073 -32.79 -4.80 -7.67
C CYS A 1073 -32.76 -3.26 -7.80
N ALA A 1074 -31.98 -2.55 -6.99
CA ALA A 1074 -31.76 -1.12 -7.17
C ALA A 1074 -31.02 -0.85 -8.49
N GLN A 1075 -30.13 -1.75 -8.90
CA GLN A 1075 -29.35 -1.61 -10.13
C GLN A 1075 -30.24 -1.73 -11.37
N GLU A 1076 -31.13 -2.74 -11.40
CA GLU A 1076 -32.14 -2.90 -12.45
C GLU A 1076 -33.09 -1.69 -12.52
N ILE A 1077 -33.52 -1.17 -11.37
CA ILE A 1077 -34.40 0.02 -11.26
C ILE A 1077 -33.70 1.30 -11.73
N ILE A 1078 -32.44 1.52 -11.34
CA ILE A 1078 -31.65 2.70 -11.74
C ILE A 1078 -31.41 2.72 -13.25
N VAL A 1079 -30.99 1.59 -13.84
CA VAL A 1079 -30.76 1.51 -15.30
C VAL A 1079 -32.07 1.73 -16.06
N ALA A 1080 -33.16 1.07 -15.64
CA ALA A 1080 -34.48 1.24 -16.27
C ALA A 1080 -35.03 2.68 -16.14
N PHE A 1081 -34.74 3.37 -15.04
CA PHE A 1081 -35.10 4.77 -14.86
C PHE A 1081 -34.27 5.69 -15.76
N THR A 1082 -32.96 5.49 -15.87
CA THR A 1082 -32.14 6.33 -16.77
C THR A 1082 -32.48 6.13 -18.25
N ASP A 1083 -32.87 4.90 -18.66
CA ASP A 1083 -33.30 4.58 -20.03
C ASP A 1083 -34.67 5.21 -20.43
N ASP A 1084 -35.64 5.30 -19.50
CA ASP A 1084 -36.93 5.99 -19.70
C ASP A 1084 -37.45 6.57 -18.36
N PRO A 1085 -37.03 7.79 -17.95
CA PRO A 1085 -37.34 8.35 -16.63
C PRO A 1085 -38.83 8.56 -16.33
N MET A 1086 -39.66 8.55 -17.37
CA MET A 1086 -41.12 8.71 -17.27
C MET A 1086 -41.87 7.37 -17.30
N ALA A 1087 -41.20 6.24 -17.51
CA ALA A 1087 -41.77 4.92 -17.40
C ALA A 1087 -41.82 4.46 -15.93
N PRO A 1088 -42.90 3.80 -15.47
CA PRO A 1088 -42.94 3.18 -14.15
C PRO A 1088 -41.87 2.09 -14.00
N VAL A 1089 -40.97 2.23 -13.04
CA VAL A 1089 -39.90 1.25 -12.77
C VAL A 1089 -40.47 -0.09 -12.27
N ASP A 1090 -39.84 -1.21 -12.64
CA ASP A 1090 -40.28 -2.54 -12.20
C ASP A 1090 -39.72 -2.87 -10.82
N THR A 1091 -40.57 -2.75 -9.80
CA THR A 1091 -40.22 -3.08 -8.41
C THR A 1091 -40.47 -4.55 -8.04
N SER A 1092 -40.78 -5.42 -9.00
CA SER A 1092 -41.03 -6.85 -8.72
C SER A 1092 -39.78 -7.66 -8.32
N CYS A 1093 -38.59 -7.07 -8.47
CA CYS A 1093 -37.33 -7.59 -7.94
C CYS A 1093 -37.15 -7.39 -6.43
N LEU A 1094 -37.97 -6.58 -5.76
CA LEU A 1094 -37.85 -6.32 -4.32
C LEU A 1094 -38.13 -7.59 -3.52
N ALA A 1095 -37.19 -7.97 -2.65
CA ALA A 1095 -37.32 -9.14 -1.79
C ALA A 1095 -38.47 -8.98 -0.79
N ALA A 1096 -39.16 -10.10 -0.52
CA ALA A 1096 -40.13 -10.17 0.57
C ALA A 1096 -39.42 -10.61 1.85
N GLN A 1097 -39.49 -9.77 2.89
CA GLN A 1097 -38.81 -9.85 4.19
C GLN A 1097 -37.30 -9.52 4.18
N GLN A 1098 -36.88 -8.89 5.29
CA GLN A 1098 -35.49 -8.69 5.68
C GLN A 1098 -34.88 -10.03 6.11
N THR A 1099 -33.67 -10.34 5.63
CA THR A 1099 -32.95 -11.56 6.03
C THR A 1099 -31.99 -11.22 7.16
N PHE A 1100 -32.33 -11.62 8.39
CA PHE A 1100 -31.44 -11.49 9.54
C PHE A 1100 -30.39 -12.61 9.59
N LEU A 1101 -29.28 -12.34 10.27
CA LEU A 1101 -28.31 -13.37 10.62
C LEU A 1101 -28.87 -14.21 11.78
N THR A 1102 -29.54 -15.31 11.45
CA THR A 1102 -30.01 -16.33 12.40
C THR A 1102 -29.12 -17.58 12.33
N PRO A 1103 -29.12 -18.45 13.37
CA PRO A 1103 -28.56 -19.79 13.26
C PRO A 1103 -29.20 -20.56 12.09
N ALA A 1104 -28.40 -21.36 11.39
CA ALA A 1104 -28.82 -22.01 10.14
C ALA A 1104 -28.85 -23.54 10.28
N GLU A 1105 -30.00 -24.18 10.07
CA GLU A 1105 -30.08 -25.64 9.96
C GLU A 1105 -29.50 -26.11 8.60
N ILE A 1106 -28.58 -27.07 8.66
CA ILE A 1106 -27.95 -27.71 7.52
C ILE A 1106 -28.32 -29.19 7.47
N ALA A 1107 -28.56 -29.72 6.26
CA ALA A 1107 -28.99 -31.09 6.05
C ALA A 1107 -28.24 -31.72 4.86
N VAL A 1108 -27.40 -32.73 5.14
CA VAL A 1108 -26.54 -33.38 4.14
C VAL A 1108 -26.85 -34.88 4.08
N THR A 1109 -27.42 -35.30 2.96
CA THR A 1109 -27.73 -36.71 2.67
C THR A 1109 -26.56 -37.40 1.98
N ASN A 1110 -26.29 -38.67 2.30
CA ASN A 1110 -25.25 -39.46 1.66
C ASN A 1110 -25.55 -39.77 0.17
N GLN A 1111 -24.52 -40.15 -0.59
CA GLN A 1111 -24.63 -40.45 -2.03
C GLN A 1111 -25.63 -41.58 -2.37
N GLU A 1112 -26.00 -42.41 -1.39
CA GLU A 1112 -26.96 -43.51 -1.55
C GLU A 1112 -28.41 -43.09 -1.26
N GLY A 1113 -28.65 -41.88 -0.75
CA GLY A 1113 -29.98 -41.38 -0.40
C GLY A 1113 -30.63 -42.09 0.79
N ASN A 1114 -29.82 -42.69 1.69
CA ASN A 1114 -30.31 -43.61 2.72
C ASN A 1114 -29.88 -43.27 4.17
N ALA A 1115 -29.08 -42.23 4.37
CA ALA A 1115 -28.79 -41.61 5.66
C ALA A 1115 -28.59 -40.10 5.50
N THR A 1116 -29.08 -39.30 6.44
CA THR A 1116 -28.94 -37.83 6.43
C THR A 1116 -28.39 -37.33 7.76
N LEU A 1117 -27.33 -36.51 7.70
CA LEU A 1117 -26.84 -35.73 8.83
C LEU A 1117 -27.53 -34.37 8.83
N THR A 1118 -28.00 -33.94 10.01
CA THR A 1118 -28.60 -32.62 10.26
C THR A 1118 -27.89 -31.94 11.42
N ALA A 1119 -27.63 -30.64 11.31
CA ALA A 1119 -26.96 -29.83 12.35
C ALA A 1119 -27.39 -28.36 12.26
N THR A 1120 -27.10 -27.56 13.29
CA THR A 1120 -27.34 -26.11 13.30
C THR A 1120 -26.00 -25.38 13.37
N LEU A 1121 -25.80 -24.40 12.49
CA LEU A 1121 -24.65 -23.51 12.49
C LEU A 1121 -24.95 -22.22 13.28
N PRO A 1122 -23.93 -21.53 13.82
CA PRO A 1122 -24.09 -20.22 14.43
C PRO A 1122 -24.70 -19.19 13.47
N ALA A 1123 -25.24 -18.11 14.04
CA ALA A 1123 -25.72 -16.98 13.28
C ALA A 1123 -24.57 -16.26 12.56
N GLY A 1124 -24.76 -16.00 11.26
CA GLY A 1124 -23.76 -15.40 10.36
C GLY A 1124 -23.38 -16.30 9.19
N PHE A 1125 -23.45 -17.63 9.36
CA PHE A 1125 -23.07 -18.59 8.33
C PHE A 1125 -24.03 -18.62 7.13
N LYS A 1126 -23.59 -18.08 6.00
CA LYS A 1126 -24.31 -18.07 4.72
C LYS A 1126 -23.82 -19.22 3.82
N PRO A 1127 -24.69 -19.95 3.09
CA PRO A 1127 -24.28 -21.06 2.23
C PRO A 1127 -23.48 -20.57 1.02
N THR A 1128 -22.29 -21.14 0.80
CA THR A 1128 -21.43 -20.85 -0.35
C THR A 1128 -21.44 -21.95 -1.40
N SER A 1129 -21.73 -23.20 -1.00
CA SER A 1129 -21.99 -24.31 -1.92
C SER A 1129 -23.00 -25.31 -1.34
N ALA A 1130 -23.35 -26.35 -2.08
CA ALA A 1130 -24.29 -27.39 -1.64
C ALA A 1130 -23.79 -28.23 -0.43
N SER A 1131 -22.56 -27.98 0.05
CA SER A 1131 -21.94 -28.64 1.19
C SER A 1131 -21.01 -27.71 1.98
N GLN A 1132 -21.12 -26.39 1.80
CA GLN A 1132 -20.24 -25.39 2.44
C GLN A 1132 -21.01 -24.13 2.86
N TRP A 1133 -20.62 -23.56 3.99
CA TRP A 1133 -21.15 -22.33 4.59
C TRP A 1133 -19.99 -21.45 5.09
N GLN A 1134 -20.18 -20.14 5.12
CA GLN A 1134 -19.13 -19.18 5.50
C GLN A 1134 -19.67 -17.99 6.30
N SER A 1135 -18.89 -17.51 7.27
CA SER A 1135 -19.15 -16.33 8.10
C SER A 1135 -17.85 -15.53 8.30
N GLY A 1136 -17.54 -14.58 7.41
CA GLY A 1136 -16.23 -13.93 7.39
C GLY A 1136 -15.14 -14.90 6.94
N THR A 1137 -14.05 -15.03 7.71
CA THR A 1137 -13.02 -16.07 7.55
C THR A 1137 -13.52 -17.48 7.89
N ASP A 1138 -14.61 -17.57 8.65
CA ASP A 1138 -15.05 -18.84 9.24
C ASP A 1138 -15.78 -19.69 8.19
N VAL A 1139 -15.12 -20.70 7.62
CA VAL A 1139 -15.72 -21.66 6.67
C VAL A 1139 -16.10 -22.95 7.39
N ILE A 1140 -17.23 -23.58 7.04
CA ILE A 1140 -17.64 -24.92 7.46
C ILE A 1140 -18.02 -25.75 6.23
N ALA A 1141 -17.40 -26.93 6.06
CA ALA A 1141 -17.66 -27.86 4.97
C ALA A 1141 -18.10 -29.25 5.50
N VAL A 1142 -19.09 -29.88 4.86
CA VAL A 1142 -19.64 -31.20 5.27
C VAL A 1142 -19.65 -32.19 4.10
N VAL A 1143 -18.81 -33.22 4.16
CA VAL A 1143 -18.58 -34.18 3.07
C VAL A 1143 -19.01 -35.60 3.44
N THR A 1144 -19.64 -36.32 2.50
CA THR A 1144 -20.09 -37.71 2.69
C THR A 1144 -19.26 -38.69 1.86
N LEU A 1145 -18.86 -39.80 2.47
CA LEU A 1145 -18.03 -40.85 1.86
C LEU A 1145 -18.70 -42.24 1.87
N PRO A 1146 -18.25 -43.18 1.02
CA PRO A 1146 -18.90 -44.48 0.85
C PRO A 1146 -18.99 -45.35 2.11
N ALA A 1147 -19.93 -46.28 2.10
CA ALA A 1147 -20.14 -47.23 3.20
C ALA A 1147 -18.89 -48.07 3.50
N GLY A 1148 -18.34 -47.92 4.71
CA GLY A 1148 -17.22 -48.70 5.22
C GLY A 1148 -15.82 -48.07 5.11
N THR A 1149 -15.71 -46.82 4.67
CA THR A 1149 -14.48 -46.00 4.86
C THR A 1149 -14.32 -45.65 6.34
N ALA A 1150 -13.18 -45.94 6.96
CA ALA A 1150 -12.94 -45.60 8.36
C ALA A 1150 -12.71 -44.09 8.55
N ALA A 1151 -12.89 -43.55 9.75
CA ALA A 1151 -12.71 -42.12 10.00
C ALA A 1151 -11.31 -41.54 9.67
N PRO A 1152 -10.17 -42.24 9.91
CA PRO A 1152 -8.87 -41.77 9.45
C PRO A 1152 -8.77 -41.71 7.92
N ASP A 1153 -9.16 -42.79 7.23
CA ASP A 1153 -9.23 -42.87 5.77
C ASP A 1153 -10.14 -41.77 5.17
N ALA A 1154 -11.19 -41.36 5.90
CA ALA A 1154 -12.11 -40.32 5.50
C ALA A 1154 -11.50 -38.91 5.56
N ILE A 1155 -10.69 -38.64 6.60
CA ILE A 1155 -9.91 -37.41 6.73
C ILE A 1155 -8.85 -37.37 5.61
N GLU A 1156 -8.10 -38.46 5.40
CA GLU A 1156 -7.14 -38.62 4.30
C GLU A 1156 -7.80 -38.32 2.93
N MET A 1157 -8.97 -38.89 2.65
CA MET A 1157 -9.70 -38.70 1.39
C MET A 1157 -10.23 -37.27 1.18
N LEU A 1158 -10.43 -36.48 2.25
CA LEU A 1158 -10.80 -35.06 2.13
C LEU A 1158 -9.56 -34.20 1.89
N ILE A 1159 -8.52 -34.38 2.70
CA ILE A 1159 -7.24 -33.67 2.59
C ILE A 1159 -6.57 -33.93 1.23
N SER A 1160 -6.65 -35.15 0.72
CA SER A 1160 -6.20 -35.53 -0.63
C SER A 1160 -6.96 -34.82 -1.77
N ARG A 1161 -8.19 -34.34 -1.55
CA ARG A 1161 -8.96 -33.58 -2.55
C ARG A 1161 -8.73 -32.08 -2.45
N LEU A 1162 -8.38 -31.60 -1.27
CA LEU A 1162 -7.95 -30.23 -1.02
C LEU A 1162 -6.55 -30.02 -1.61
N GLY A 1163 -5.68 -31.04 -1.55
CA GLY A 1163 -4.33 -31.00 -2.12
C GLY A 1163 -3.27 -30.74 -1.06
N ALA A 1164 -3.37 -31.46 0.06
CA ALA A 1164 -2.65 -31.16 1.29
C ALA A 1164 -1.93 -32.36 1.91
N ALA A 1165 -0.93 -32.09 2.74
CA ALA A 1165 -0.22 -33.10 3.53
C ALA A 1165 -1.08 -33.63 4.69
N PHE A 1166 -0.81 -34.87 5.12
CA PHE A 1166 -1.54 -35.58 6.19
C PHE A 1166 -0.59 -36.49 6.96
N ASP A 1167 -0.51 -36.34 8.29
CA ASP A 1167 0.04 -37.37 9.16
C ASP A 1167 -1.09 -38.15 9.88
N PRO A 1168 -1.30 -39.44 9.58
CA PRO A 1168 -2.22 -40.30 10.31
C PRO A 1168 -1.92 -40.42 11.82
N SER A 1169 -0.72 -40.05 12.28
CA SER A 1169 -0.34 -40.12 13.70
C SER A 1169 -0.94 -38.99 14.56
N GLN A 1170 -1.29 -37.85 13.94
CA GLN A 1170 -1.94 -36.71 14.62
C GLN A 1170 -3.46 -36.92 14.83
N VAL A 1171 -4.06 -37.98 14.26
CA VAL A 1171 -5.50 -38.25 14.35
C VAL A 1171 -5.90 -38.81 15.73
N VAL A 1172 -6.39 -37.93 16.60
CA VAL A 1172 -6.82 -38.24 17.98
C VAL A 1172 -8.29 -38.70 18.06
N ASP A 1173 -8.68 -39.28 19.19
CA ASP A 1173 -10.10 -39.50 19.51
C ASP A 1173 -10.80 -38.16 19.70
N GLY A 1174 -11.80 -37.86 18.87
CA GLY A 1174 -12.58 -36.62 18.95
C GLY A 1174 -13.73 -36.66 19.96
N PRO A 1175 -14.45 -35.54 20.15
CA PRO A 1175 -15.68 -35.49 20.94
C PRO A 1175 -16.81 -36.32 20.31
N ALA A 1176 -17.31 -37.32 21.05
CA ALA A 1176 -18.36 -38.23 20.57
C ALA A 1176 -19.74 -37.54 20.44
N ILE A 1177 -20.43 -37.75 19.31
CA ILE A 1177 -21.71 -37.13 18.96
C ILE A 1177 -22.81 -38.20 18.93
N ASP A 1178 -23.92 -37.98 19.65
CA ASP A 1178 -25.08 -38.90 19.79
C ASP A 1178 -24.68 -40.39 19.97
N GLY A 1179 -23.57 -40.63 20.67
CA GLY A 1179 -23.02 -41.97 20.92
C GLY A 1179 -22.25 -42.60 19.75
N LEU A 1180 -22.07 -41.89 18.63
CA LEU A 1180 -21.15 -42.25 17.54
C LEU A 1180 -19.70 -41.88 17.92
N PRO A 1181 -18.70 -42.71 17.56
CA PRO A 1181 -17.30 -42.36 17.71
C PRO A 1181 -16.87 -41.36 16.62
N SER A 1182 -15.91 -40.51 16.97
CA SER A 1182 -15.35 -39.50 16.07
C SER A 1182 -13.83 -39.49 16.11
N LYS A 1183 -13.21 -38.97 15.06
CA LYS A 1183 -11.79 -38.67 14.98
C LYS A 1183 -11.58 -37.19 14.67
N LEU A 1184 -10.68 -36.56 15.41
CA LEU A 1184 -10.24 -35.18 15.20
C LEU A 1184 -8.79 -35.22 14.67
N LEU A 1185 -8.52 -34.48 13.61
CA LEU A 1185 -7.18 -34.00 13.28
C LEU A 1185 -7.10 -32.54 13.74
N PRO A 1186 -6.35 -32.24 14.82
CA PRO A 1186 -6.20 -30.89 15.35
C PRO A 1186 -5.01 -30.19 14.68
N GLY A 1187 -5.30 -29.15 13.91
CA GLY A 1187 -4.31 -28.38 13.16
C GLY A 1187 -3.77 -29.06 11.88
N ALA A 1188 -3.19 -28.22 11.02
CA ALA A 1188 -2.46 -28.57 9.79
C ALA A 1188 -3.22 -29.42 8.73
N VAL A 1189 -4.13 -28.77 7.99
CA VAL A 1189 -4.46 -29.17 6.61
C VAL A 1189 -3.70 -28.25 5.64
N SER A 1190 -2.49 -28.64 5.24
CA SER A 1190 -1.60 -27.78 4.43
C SER A 1190 -2.02 -27.68 2.97
N LEU A 1191 -3.01 -26.83 2.67
CA LEU A 1191 -3.50 -26.53 1.33
C LEU A 1191 -2.42 -25.82 0.50
N GLY A 1192 -1.95 -26.46 -0.57
CA GLY A 1192 -1.07 -25.82 -1.55
C GLY A 1192 0.31 -25.40 -1.04
N GLY A 1193 0.76 -25.91 0.12
CA GLY A 1193 2.03 -25.56 0.75
C GLY A 1193 1.94 -24.52 1.87
N VAL A 1194 0.80 -23.83 2.01
CA VAL A 1194 0.56 -22.95 3.18
C VAL A 1194 0.13 -23.80 4.37
N ALA A 1195 0.52 -23.40 5.58
CA ALA A 1195 0.06 -24.01 6.83
C ALA A 1195 -1.12 -23.20 7.42
N TYR A 1196 -2.33 -23.39 6.89
CA TYR A 1196 -3.52 -22.93 7.60
C TYR A 1196 -3.74 -23.81 8.83
N ASP A 1197 -3.65 -23.23 10.03
CA ASP A 1197 -4.18 -23.91 11.20
C ASP A 1197 -5.70 -24.07 10.98
N SER A 1198 -6.18 -25.30 11.15
CA SER A 1198 -7.50 -25.73 10.67
C SER A 1198 -7.81 -27.11 11.25
N ASP A 1199 -9.08 -27.35 11.61
CA ASP A 1199 -9.51 -28.60 12.26
C ASP A 1199 -10.44 -29.42 11.36
N ALA A 1200 -10.20 -30.73 11.33
CA ALA A 1200 -11.02 -31.69 10.59
C ALA A 1200 -11.55 -32.79 11.51
N ILE A 1201 -12.87 -33.00 11.55
CA ILE A 1201 -13.51 -34.00 12.40
C ILE A 1201 -14.37 -34.95 11.58
N ALA A 1202 -14.09 -36.24 11.66
CA ALA A 1202 -14.81 -37.30 10.98
C ALA A 1202 -15.64 -38.15 11.95
N PHE A 1203 -16.85 -38.52 11.53
CA PHE A 1203 -17.85 -39.22 12.33
C PHE A 1203 -18.28 -40.52 11.62
N GLU A 1204 -18.11 -41.66 12.29
CA GLU A 1204 -18.49 -42.96 11.73
C GLU A 1204 -19.96 -43.27 12.00
N THR A 1205 -20.78 -43.34 10.95
CA THR A 1205 -22.16 -43.85 11.04
C THR A 1205 -22.23 -45.29 10.51
N PRO A 1206 -23.26 -46.08 10.85
CA PRO A 1206 -23.38 -47.47 10.39
C PRO A 1206 -23.40 -47.70 8.87
N ASN A 1207 -23.67 -46.65 8.08
CA ASN A 1207 -23.82 -46.73 6.61
C ASN A 1207 -22.87 -45.81 5.82
N SER A 1208 -22.23 -44.81 6.44
CA SER A 1208 -21.37 -43.82 5.76
C SER A 1208 -20.50 -43.07 6.78
N THR A 1209 -19.39 -42.51 6.34
CA THR A 1209 -18.57 -41.61 7.17
C THR A 1209 -18.74 -40.19 6.69
N PHE A 1210 -19.00 -39.28 7.64
CA PHE A 1210 -19.15 -37.85 7.39
C PHE A 1210 -17.90 -37.13 7.88
N VAL A 1211 -17.45 -36.10 7.17
CA VAL A 1211 -16.35 -35.23 7.61
C VAL A 1211 -16.86 -33.80 7.68
N ILE A 1212 -16.66 -33.15 8.82
CA ILE A 1212 -16.88 -31.72 9.04
C ILE A 1212 -15.49 -31.08 9.16
N LEU A 1213 -15.17 -30.13 8.29
CA LEU A 1213 -13.88 -29.43 8.25
C LEU A 1213 -14.11 -27.93 8.27
N ALA A 1214 -13.31 -27.19 9.03
CA ALA A 1214 -13.59 -25.78 9.27
C ALA A 1214 -12.37 -24.86 9.46
N MET A 1215 -12.58 -23.61 9.02
CA MET A 1215 -11.85 -22.38 9.30
C MET A 1215 -10.40 -22.21 8.83
N GLN A 1216 -10.02 -20.93 8.78
CA GLN A 1216 -8.73 -20.36 8.41
C GLN A 1216 -8.54 -19.15 9.34
N GLY A 1217 -7.46 -19.09 10.11
CA GLY A 1217 -7.23 -18.05 11.14
C GLY A 1217 -5.99 -18.36 11.98
N ASP A 1218 -5.67 -17.49 12.94
CA ASP A 1218 -4.59 -17.74 13.90
C ASP A 1218 -4.99 -18.72 15.02
N HIS A 1219 -4.02 -19.25 15.76
CA HIS A 1219 -4.23 -20.22 16.84
C HIS A 1219 -5.27 -19.76 17.88
N THR A 1220 -5.38 -18.46 18.16
CA THR A 1220 -6.33 -17.89 19.14
C THR A 1220 -7.77 -18.00 18.63
N GLU A 1221 -7.99 -17.72 17.35
CA GLU A 1221 -9.31 -17.82 16.71
C GLU A 1221 -9.75 -19.29 16.54
N LEU A 1222 -8.79 -20.21 16.36
CA LEU A 1222 -9.07 -21.65 16.30
C LEU A 1222 -9.25 -22.28 17.69
N ASP A 1223 -8.52 -21.85 18.71
CA ASP A 1223 -8.81 -22.26 20.10
C ASP A 1223 -10.13 -21.64 20.60
N ARG A 1224 -10.49 -20.41 20.18
CA ARG A 1224 -11.86 -19.89 20.33
C ARG A 1224 -12.86 -20.83 19.67
N TRP A 1225 -12.64 -21.23 18.42
CA TRP A 1225 -13.55 -22.13 17.71
C TRP A 1225 -13.68 -23.50 18.40
N ARG A 1226 -12.56 -24.15 18.72
CA ARG A 1226 -12.48 -25.44 19.45
C ARG A 1226 -13.19 -25.42 20.80
N THR A 1227 -13.14 -24.30 21.53
CA THR A 1227 -13.70 -24.19 22.89
C THR A 1227 -15.12 -23.65 22.97
N THR A 1228 -15.58 -22.88 21.98
CA THR A 1228 -16.91 -22.20 22.01
C THR A 1228 -17.81 -22.65 20.86
N THR A 1229 -17.41 -22.36 19.63
CA THR A 1229 -18.23 -22.54 18.43
C THR A 1229 -18.45 -24.01 18.08
N LEU A 1230 -17.37 -24.79 17.98
CA LEU A 1230 -17.41 -26.21 17.64
C LEU A 1230 -18.32 -27.01 18.59
N PRO A 1231 -18.15 -26.97 19.93
CA PRO A 1231 -19.02 -27.69 20.86
C PRO A 1231 -20.51 -27.38 20.65
N SER A 1232 -20.86 -26.10 20.43
CA SER A 1232 -22.25 -25.69 20.19
C SER A 1232 -22.84 -26.31 18.92
N ILE A 1233 -22.06 -26.40 17.83
CA ILE A 1233 -22.47 -27.10 16.61
C ILE A 1233 -22.65 -28.60 16.91
N LEU A 1234 -21.68 -29.23 17.57
CA LEU A 1234 -21.70 -30.68 17.81
C LEU A 1234 -22.88 -31.14 18.68
N GLU A 1235 -23.37 -30.32 19.61
CA GLU A 1235 -24.58 -30.62 20.40
C GLU A 1235 -25.87 -30.68 19.55
N THR A 1236 -25.87 -30.13 18.34
CA THR A 1236 -27.03 -30.14 17.42
C THR A 1236 -26.97 -31.22 16.34
N VAL A 1237 -25.80 -31.87 16.16
CA VAL A 1237 -25.60 -32.87 15.11
C VAL A 1237 -26.43 -34.13 15.39
N THR A 1238 -27.24 -34.51 14.40
CA THR A 1238 -28.16 -35.66 14.43
C THR A 1238 -28.06 -36.46 13.14
N VAL A 1239 -28.30 -37.78 13.18
CA VAL A 1239 -28.23 -38.67 12.00
C VAL A 1239 -29.49 -39.52 11.91
N ASN A 1240 -30.16 -39.48 10.75
CA ASN A 1240 -31.42 -40.18 10.46
C ASN A 1240 -31.29 -41.18 9.30
#